data_AF-A0A960LYS2-F1
#
_entry.id   AF-A0A960LYS2-F1
#
_cell.length_a   1.000
_cell.length_b   1.000
_cell.length_c   1.000
_cell.angle_alpha   90.00
_cell.angle_beta   90.00
_cell.angle_gamma   90.00
#
_symmetry.space_group_name_H-M   'P 1'
#
loop_
_entity.id
_entity.type
_entity.pdbx_description
1 polymer ?
#
loop_
_entity_poly.entity_id
_entity_poly.type
_entity_poly.pdbx_seq_one_letter_code
_entity_poly.pdbx_strand_id
1 'polypeptide(L)'
;VLLSFTATLYRSCCYDRELITCPQFPLPVPSFHEKDIFLLKFTKNGTIQWARSFDTQQTSALVLFPYGAEDIAISPSGNVSIVGIFEPNAPDLDPSIDVAAVTGAGGQDAFAVQLDSAGYLPGSTLPSFEVTTTADTGAGSLRRALEFANHTPTPDTITFNIPGAGPHTISPLSPLPALPYPVSLDGLTQPGASAGSWPPDLRIVIDGTSAGSGANGFDLDSKYLDHPRFIRGLVIQNFDGYALDVGLGYRALTVSDCFIGTSLDGTTAQPNGAGGIYDESGNVTYFSPELLNAYGVAGGGTFGRNLISGNGGPGLFVEDGGFTTIQNNYIGTTVTGASALPNAGAGILLDGNTTVGGAPAARYFTIGGLIASEANLIAYNGGGGVRLGLVRSARISGNSIHSNGGLGIEFSSSTPLGNDVADQDDGSPNNAMNHPIIERAILSGGQTLVDGWLDGIPGGRFRLEFFTSSSADPSGSGEGETFLGASWVETSRGPAVFSVTLPAVGTGQVISATATADERSTNGEGTSQFSPAVTVVAPNVTTFADSGPGSFRQALMDANNHAGPDILVLDPGLAGQVLKPTTDLPPITGETTIQAPEGFVLSGNNTRRPLTINAPGQEVTLINLILEDGSADDGAGILHIDGTLNLRRCIIRDCTATGDGGGLAVQAGVVNVEDCRFTGNHADGSGGGIVRLGGDLNVDRALLDGNTAGVSGGGGYCAEGVFGQPSQSSDYRNTTFCNNSAPLGGGFRRDSSQGSADLSFCTIVENTASTSGGGISAALGDLTAVNCIVSLNTAPAVTNAENISAIDNFIGGDPQLGPLRDNGGFVPTFALLTGSPAINAFPSSSATGTDARQAPRSSGDRADRGAFEFYEGPSAEDAPSYSSWANKLPIGVRGETDDPNGDGISNLESMYFGLYALGSNDVQRFGLRRSDSGDVVLSYSVPIWMSGTDVSSSIWVADELPSTGNPNPWSAAPPSVELGSTTANIDYELALPVDAIPRKIATFRFSTDVP
;
A
#
# COMPACT_ATOMS: atom_id res chain seq x y z
N VAL A 1 -13.85 61.48 -13.27
CA VAL A 1 -13.49 62.05 -14.59
C VAL A 1 -13.74 60.95 -15.60
N LEU A 2 -14.70 61.11 -16.51
CA LEU A 2 -14.86 60.21 -17.65
C LEU A 2 -14.06 60.81 -18.81
N LEU A 3 -13.21 60.00 -19.46
CA LEU A 3 -12.52 60.35 -20.70
C LEU A 3 -13.04 59.39 -21.77
N SER A 4 -13.60 59.92 -22.85
CA SER A 4 -13.86 59.17 -24.07
C SER A 4 -12.67 59.32 -25.02
N PHE A 5 -12.25 58.21 -25.63
CA PHE A 5 -11.32 58.24 -26.75
C PHE A 5 -11.85 57.30 -27.83
N THR A 6 -12.00 57.81 -29.04
CA THR A 6 -11.97 57.01 -30.26
C THR A 6 -10.50 56.81 -30.63
N ALA A 7 -9.98 55.59 -30.46
CA ALA A 7 -8.59 55.30 -30.80
C ALA A 7 -8.47 54.91 -32.28
N THR A 8 -8.10 55.86 -33.14
CA THR A 8 -7.52 55.54 -34.46
C THR A 8 -6.02 55.36 -34.27
N LEU A 9 -5.56 54.13 -33.98
CA LEU A 9 -4.13 53.86 -33.78
C LEU A 9 -3.50 53.35 -35.07
N TYR A 10 -3.06 54.29 -35.91
CA TYR A 10 -2.14 54.00 -37.02
C TYR A 10 -0.84 53.41 -36.46
N ARG A 11 -0.42 52.23 -36.95
CA ARG A 11 0.94 51.70 -36.77
C ARG A 11 1.97 52.69 -37.30
N SER A 12 2.59 53.51 -36.45
CA SER A 12 3.95 54.04 -36.60
C SER A 12 4.28 54.99 -35.45
N CYS A 13 5.31 54.66 -34.67
CA CYS A 13 6.42 55.54 -34.27
C CYS A 13 7.02 55.11 -32.92
N CYS A 14 8.11 54.35 -32.98
CA CYS A 14 9.22 54.56 -32.04
C CYS A 14 10.06 55.72 -32.59
N TYR A 15 10.25 56.79 -31.80
CA TYR A 15 11.56 57.41 -31.48
C TYR A 15 11.36 58.83 -30.90
N ASP A 16 12.03 59.06 -29.77
CA ASP A 16 12.42 60.33 -29.15
C ASP A 16 11.46 61.15 -28.26
N ARG A 17 11.77 61.02 -26.95
CA ARG A 17 11.88 62.01 -25.85
C ARG A 17 10.66 62.84 -25.40
N GLU A 18 10.42 62.65 -24.09
CA GLU A 18 9.81 63.54 -23.08
C GLU A 18 8.30 63.40 -22.78
N LEU A 19 8.04 62.85 -21.58
CA LEU A 19 6.90 63.05 -20.68
C LEU A 19 5.49 62.72 -21.22
N ILE A 20 5.10 61.44 -21.10
CA ILE A 20 3.92 60.92 -20.36
C ILE A 20 4.12 59.40 -20.26
N THR A 21 4.26 58.88 -19.04
CA THR A 21 4.20 57.43 -18.78
C THR A 21 2.76 56.96 -18.96
N CYS A 22 2.50 56.13 -19.97
CA CYS A 22 1.25 55.39 -20.09
C CYS A 22 1.23 54.27 -19.03
N PRO A 23 0.22 54.16 -18.16
CA PRO A 23 0.13 53.04 -17.22
C PRO A 23 -0.08 51.76 -18.03
N GLN A 24 0.71 50.73 -17.74
CA GLN A 24 0.48 49.39 -18.28
C GLN A 24 -0.92 48.91 -17.84
N PHE A 25 -1.76 48.54 -18.80
CA PHE A 25 -3.06 47.93 -18.57
C PHE A 25 -2.86 46.55 -17.91
N PRO A 26 -3.44 46.27 -16.73
CA PRO A 26 -3.34 44.97 -16.10
C PRO A 26 -4.58 44.12 -16.43
N LEU A 27 -4.84 43.84 -17.71
CA LEU A 27 -5.79 42.81 -18.17
C LEU A 27 -5.34 42.30 -19.56
N PRO A 28 -5.43 40.98 -19.85
CA PRO A 28 -5.28 40.49 -21.21
C PRO A 28 -6.55 40.88 -21.99
N VAL A 29 -6.46 41.92 -22.82
CA VAL A 29 -7.57 42.34 -23.68
C VAL A 29 -7.45 41.57 -25.02
N PRO A 30 -8.51 40.92 -25.52
CA PRO A 30 -8.50 40.34 -26.87
C PRO A 30 -8.30 41.45 -27.92
N SER A 31 -7.82 41.07 -29.11
CA SER A 31 -7.44 41.92 -30.25
C SER A 31 -8.19 43.26 -30.42
N PHE A 32 -7.43 44.36 -30.50
CA PHE A 32 -7.92 45.72 -30.74
C PHE A 32 -8.55 45.91 -32.15
N HIS A 33 -9.73 46.54 -32.23
CA HIS A 33 -10.31 47.09 -33.46
C HIS A 33 -10.53 48.61 -33.38
N GLU A 34 -10.52 49.31 -34.51
CA GLU A 34 -10.45 50.79 -34.61
C GLU A 34 -11.72 51.56 -34.16
N LYS A 35 -12.78 50.90 -33.66
CA LYS A 35 -14.10 51.54 -33.39
C LYS A 35 -14.83 51.08 -32.12
N ASP A 36 -14.14 50.51 -31.15
CA ASP A 36 -14.79 50.09 -29.90
C ASP A 36 -15.11 51.32 -29.00
N ILE A 37 -16.31 51.36 -28.42
CA ILE A 37 -16.65 52.34 -27.38
C ILE A 37 -16.24 51.77 -26.02
N PHE A 38 -15.38 52.48 -25.30
CA PHE A 38 -14.96 52.11 -23.95
C PHE A 38 -15.55 53.06 -22.90
N LEU A 39 -16.20 52.50 -21.90
CA LEU A 39 -16.67 53.21 -20.71
C LEU A 39 -15.80 52.85 -19.51
N LEU A 40 -15.15 53.88 -18.95
CA LEU A 40 -14.23 53.76 -17.83
C LEU A 40 -14.72 54.63 -16.67
N LYS A 41 -14.94 54.01 -15.50
CA LYS A 41 -15.18 54.75 -14.26
C LYS A 41 -13.89 54.78 -13.44
N PHE A 42 -13.55 55.94 -12.90
CA PHE A 42 -12.39 56.11 -12.03
C PHE A 42 -12.82 56.48 -10.61
N THR A 43 -12.09 55.97 -9.62
CA THR A 43 -12.14 56.48 -8.25
C THR A 43 -11.64 57.94 -8.22
N LYS A 44 -11.89 58.64 -7.12
CA LYS A 44 -11.36 60.01 -6.91
C LYS A 44 -9.81 60.10 -7.01
N ASN A 45 -9.12 58.96 -6.89
CA ASN A 45 -7.67 58.86 -6.94
C ASN A 45 -7.15 58.42 -8.33
N GLY A 46 -8.01 58.38 -9.35
CA GLY A 46 -7.61 58.00 -10.72
C GLY A 46 -7.42 56.51 -10.95
N THR A 47 -7.81 55.66 -10.00
CA THR A 47 -7.83 54.20 -10.17
C THR A 47 -9.07 53.78 -10.94
N ILE A 48 -8.96 52.89 -11.93
CA ILE A 48 -10.12 52.37 -12.65
C ILE A 48 -10.98 51.57 -11.66
N GLN A 49 -12.23 51.99 -11.48
CA GLN A 49 -13.25 51.28 -10.71
C GLN A 49 -13.92 50.19 -11.55
N TRP A 50 -14.14 50.44 -12.84
CA TRP A 50 -14.55 49.43 -13.81
C TRP A 50 -14.37 49.93 -15.25
N ALA A 51 -14.29 48.99 -16.20
CA ALA A 51 -14.20 49.20 -17.64
C ALA A 51 -15.23 48.33 -18.37
N ARG A 52 -15.83 48.85 -19.45
CA ARG A 52 -16.75 48.13 -20.34
C ARG A 52 -16.44 48.49 -21.79
N SER A 53 -16.47 47.50 -22.69
CA SER A 53 -16.33 47.67 -24.14
C SER A 53 -17.62 47.28 -24.86
N PHE A 54 -17.89 47.94 -25.97
CA PHE A 54 -18.97 47.58 -26.91
C PHE A 54 -18.31 47.34 -28.27
N ASP A 55 -18.35 46.09 -28.75
CA ASP A 55 -17.70 45.63 -30.01
C ASP A 55 -18.60 45.92 -31.22
N THR A 56 -17.98 46.17 -32.38
CA THR A 56 -18.69 46.35 -33.67
C THR A 56 -17.94 45.65 -34.81
N GLN A 57 -18.26 44.39 -35.11
CA GLN A 57 -17.81 43.67 -36.33
C GLN A 57 -18.88 42.70 -36.82
N GLN A 58 -19.10 42.39 -38.11
CA GLN A 58 -18.68 42.94 -39.41
C GLN A 58 -19.47 42.20 -40.52
N THR A 59 -19.92 42.90 -41.58
CA THR A 59 -19.56 42.57 -42.98
C THR A 59 -19.71 43.78 -43.90
N SER A 60 -18.59 44.15 -44.53
CA SER A 60 -18.43 44.65 -45.92
C SER A 60 -19.17 45.91 -46.41
N ALA A 61 -18.32 46.90 -46.72
CA ALA A 61 -18.40 47.91 -47.79
C ALA A 61 -18.69 49.36 -47.37
N LEU A 62 -17.68 50.20 -47.66
CA LEU A 62 -17.64 51.66 -47.69
C LEU A 62 -18.97 52.36 -47.96
N VAL A 63 -19.41 53.26 -47.06
CA VAL A 63 -19.81 54.65 -47.37
C VAL A 63 -19.60 55.54 -46.12
N LEU A 64 -18.96 56.71 -46.30
CA LEU A 64 -18.95 57.80 -45.32
C LEU A 64 -20.35 58.42 -45.20
N PHE A 65 -20.95 58.46 -44.00
CA PHE A 65 -21.97 59.46 -43.66
C PHE A 65 -21.73 60.06 -42.26
N PRO A 66 -21.81 61.39 -42.09
CA PRO A 66 -21.61 62.05 -40.82
C PRO A 66 -22.94 62.57 -40.25
N TYR A 67 -23.69 61.82 -39.42
CA TYR A 67 -24.75 62.42 -38.55
C TYR A 67 -25.11 61.51 -37.36
N GLY A 68 -24.66 61.95 -36.17
CA GLY A 68 -25.28 61.91 -34.83
C GLY A 68 -26.19 60.76 -34.37
N ALA A 69 -25.71 60.02 -33.35
CA ALA A 69 -26.18 60.12 -31.96
C ALA A 69 -25.40 59.12 -31.08
N GLU A 70 -24.31 59.56 -30.46
CA GLU A 70 -23.60 58.83 -29.40
C GLU A 70 -23.54 59.76 -28.18
N ASP A 71 -24.68 59.99 -27.53
CA ASP A 71 -24.74 60.91 -26.38
C ASP A 71 -24.66 60.09 -25.08
N ILE A 72 -23.63 60.39 -24.28
CA ILE A 72 -23.46 59.86 -22.92
C ILE A 72 -23.88 60.97 -21.95
N ALA A 73 -24.99 60.78 -21.26
CA ALA A 73 -25.47 61.72 -20.24
C ALA A 73 -25.28 61.15 -18.84
N ILE A 74 -24.75 61.98 -17.92
CA ILE A 74 -24.60 61.60 -16.51
C ILE A 74 -25.57 62.43 -15.68
N SER A 75 -26.45 61.76 -14.95
CA SER A 75 -27.39 62.41 -14.05
C SER A 75 -26.69 62.96 -12.79
N PRO A 76 -27.32 63.92 -12.06
CA PRO A 76 -26.81 64.39 -10.77
C PRO A 76 -26.67 63.29 -9.70
N SER A 77 -27.39 62.17 -9.85
CA SER A 77 -27.30 60.98 -9.01
C SER A 77 -26.19 60.00 -9.42
N GLY A 78 -25.45 60.29 -10.49
CA GLY A 78 -24.34 59.45 -10.98
C GLY A 78 -24.75 58.37 -11.98
N ASN A 79 -26.03 58.26 -12.34
CA ASN A 79 -26.52 57.34 -13.38
C ASN A 79 -26.01 57.76 -14.76
N VAL A 80 -25.61 56.81 -15.58
CA VAL A 80 -25.05 57.00 -16.92
C VAL A 80 -26.06 56.52 -17.97
N SER A 81 -26.54 57.40 -18.84
CA SER A 81 -27.39 57.05 -19.98
C SER A 81 -26.56 57.06 -21.26
N ILE A 82 -26.65 55.99 -22.04
CA ILE A 82 -25.97 55.79 -23.32
C ILE A 82 -27.05 55.62 -24.38
N VAL A 83 -26.97 56.39 -25.47
CA VAL A 83 -27.89 56.27 -26.61
C VAL A 83 -27.07 56.07 -27.89
N GLY A 84 -27.44 55.08 -28.71
CA GLY A 84 -26.77 54.75 -29.97
C GLY A 84 -27.69 54.07 -30.99
N ILE A 85 -27.20 53.87 -32.21
CA ILE A 85 -27.91 53.23 -33.34
C ILE A 85 -27.00 52.15 -33.93
N PHE A 86 -27.55 50.98 -34.28
CA PHE A 86 -26.84 49.92 -35.01
C PHE A 86 -27.69 49.35 -36.16
N GLU A 87 -27.04 48.72 -37.15
CA GLU A 87 -27.71 48.05 -38.29
C GLU A 87 -27.51 46.53 -38.19
N PRO A 88 -28.58 45.73 -38.02
CA PRO A 88 -28.43 44.30 -37.79
C PRO A 88 -28.67 43.51 -39.08
N ASN A 89 -27.69 42.71 -39.50
CA ASN A 89 -27.97 41.53 -40.32
C ASN A 89 -28.09 40.24 -39.46
N ALA A 90 -27.97 40.36 -38.14
CA ALA A 90 -28.27 39.36 -37.11
C ALA A 90 -28.51 40.09 -35.78
N PRO A 91 -29.25 39.54 -34.80
CA PRO A 91 -29.44 40.18 -33.49
C PRO A 91 -28.08 40.39 -32.82
N ASP A 92 -27.66 41.65 -32.70
CA ASP A 92 -26.31 42.10 -32.32
C ASP A 92 -26.30 42.89 -30.99
N LEU A 93 -27.34 42.66 -30.17
CA LEU A 93 -27.44 43.24 -28.84
C LEU A 93 -27.95 42.14 -27.91
N ASP A 94 -27.03 41.57 -27.13
CA ASP A 94 -27.35 40.78 -25.94
C ASP A 94 -27.04 41.63 -24.69
N PRO A 95 -27.95 42.54 -24.29
CA PRO A 95 -27.79 43.25 -23.03
C PRO A 95 -28.16 42.27 -21.90
N SER A 96 -27.13 41.72 -21.25
CA SER A 96 -27.12 40.95 -19.99
C SER A 96 -28.48 40.46 -19.48
N ILE A 97 -28.71 39.13 -19.42
CA ILE A 97 -29.69 38.27 -18.68
C ILE A 97 -31.07 38.80 -18.16
N ASP A 98 -31.40 40.07 -18.33
CA ASP A 98 -32.56 40.80 -17.80
C ASP A 98 -33.35 41.50 -18.91
N VAL A 99 -32.97 41.33 -20.17
CA VAL A 99 -33.67 41.96 -21.30
C VAL A 99 -34.19 40.89 -22.24
N ALA A 100 -35.52 40.84 -22.39
CA ALA A 100 -36.16 39.99 -23.38
C ALA A 100 -35.79 40.42 -24.81
N ALA A 101 -35.45 39.45 -25.66
CA ALA A 101 -35.08 39.67 -27.06
C ALA A 101 -36.12 40.54 -27.80
N VAL A 102 -35.67 41.67 -28.34
CA VAL A 102 -36.47 42.47 -29.28
C VAL A 102 -36.30 41.83 -30.65
N THR A 103 -37.32 41.12 -31.14
CA THR A 103 -37.25 40.38 -32.41
C THR A 103 -37.01 41.30 -33.60
N GLY A 104 -35.96 41.02 -34.36
CA GLY A 104 -35.60 41.75 -35.57
C GLY A 104 -36.55 41.53 -36.75
N ALA A 105 -37.04 42.63 -37.30
CA ALA A 105 -37.47 42.72 -38.70
C ALA A 105 -37.45 44.18 -39.18
N GLY A 106 -36.27 44.67 -39.58
CA GLY A 106 -36.11 45.75 -40.56
C GLY A 106 -35.62 47.12 -40.05
N GLY A 107 -34.39 47.49 -40.43
CA GLY A 107 -33.85 48.86 -40.44
C GLY A 107 -33.41 49.41 -39.08
N GLN A 108 -32.22 50.04 -39.03
CA GLN A 108 -31.61 50.79 -37.91
C GLN A 108 -32.35 50.72 -36.56
N ASP A 109 -31.82 49.93 -35.62
CA ASP A 109 -32.34 49.85 -34.26
C ASP A 109 -31.60 50.84 -33.36
N ALA A 110 -32.36 51.61 -32.56
CA ALA A 110 -31.80 52.51 -31.55
C ALA A 110 -31.80 51.83 -30.18
N PHE A 111 -30.70 51.91 -29.44
CA PHE A 111 -30.64 51.49 -28.04
C PHE A 111 -30.50 52.69 -27.11
N ALA A 112 -31.15 52.60 -25.95
CA ALA A 112 -30.97 53.53 -24.84
C ALA A 112 -30.77 52.71 -23.56
N VAL A 113 -29.55 52.72 -23.02
CA VAL A 113 -29.20 52.01 -21.79
C VAL A 113 -28.97 53.04 -20.71
N GLN A 114 -29.74 52.98 -19.63
CA GLN A 114 -29.44 53.73 -18.40
C GLN A 114 -28.76 52.76 -17.44
N LEU A 115 -27.64 53.17 -16.86
CA LEU A 115 -26.95 52.50 -15.78
C LEU A 115 -27.07 53.39 -14.54
N ASP A 116 -27.26 52.80 -13.37
CA ASP A 116 -27.26 53.51 -12.11
C ASP A 116 -25.85 53.99 -11.71
N SER A 117 -25.75 54.69 -10.59
CA SER A 117 -24.46 55.18 -10.07
C SER A 117 -23.44 54.08 -9.76
N ALA A 118 -23.86 52.83 -9.64
CA ALA A 118 -23.01 51.65 -9.42
C ALA A 118 -22.60 50.98 -10.75
N GLY A 119 -23.35 51.19 -11.83
CA GLY A 119 -23.07 50.67 -13.17
C GLY A 119 -24.04 49.57 -13.63
N TYR A 120 -25.21 49.45 -13.02
CA TYR A 120 -26.21 48.41 -13.31
C TYR A 120 -27.51 49.00 -13.89
N LEU A 121 -28.32 48.21 -14.61
CA LEU A 121 -29.61 48.68 -15.13
C LEU A 121 -30.56 49.12 -13.98
N PRO A 122 -31.26 50.26 -14.07
CA PRO A 122 -32.23 50.69 -13.07
C PRO A 122 -33.30 49.61 -12.82
N GLY A 123 -33.36 49.08 -11.61
CA GLY A 123 -34.25 47.98 -11.24
C GLY A 123 -33.60 46.60 -11.26
N SER A 124 -32.36 46.46 -11.72
CA SER A 124 -31.56 45.27 -11.47
C SER A 124 -31.15 45.24 -10.00
N THR A 125 -31.54 44.17 -9.31
CA THR A 125 -30.98 43.82 -8.00
C THR A 125 -29.55 43.33 -8.21
N LEU A 126 -28.65 43.59 -7.26
CA LEU A 126 -27.27 43.05 -7.26
C LEU A 126 -27.26 41.57 -7.67
N PRO A 127 -26.21 41.07 -8.36
CA PRO A 127 -26.09 39.63 -8.62
C PRO A 127 -26.24 38.89 -7.29
N SER A 128 -27.32 38.13 -7.18
CA SER A 128 -27.62 37.33 -6.02
C SER A 128 -27.13 35.93 -6.29
N PHE A 129 -26.13 35.49 -5.52
CA PHE A 129 -25.72 34.08 -5.47
C PHE A 129 -26.63 33.25 -4.55
N GLU A 130 -27.72 33.84 -4.05
CA GLU A 130 -28.75 33.17 -3.25
C GLU A 130 -29.87 32.63 -4.16
N VAL A 131 -30.10 31.32 -4.10
CA VAL A 131 -31.18 30.61 -4.77
C VAL A 131 -32.43 30.68 -3.90
N THR A 132 -33.51 31.26 -4.42
CA THR A 132 -34.76 31.53 -3.68
C THR A 132 -36.00 30.93 -4.32
N THR A 133 -35.85 30.25 -5.47
CA THR A 133 -36.96 29.58 -6.17
C THR A 133 -36.50 28.27 -6.81
N THR A 134 -37.45 27.35 -7.01
CA THR A 134 -37.25 26.08 -7.74
C THR A 134 -37.43 26.20 -9.25
N ALA A 135 -37.78 27.39 -9.75
CA ALA A 135 -37.87 27.63 -11.19
C ALA A 135 -36.51 27.37 -11.88
N ASP A 136 -36.51 26.81 -13.09
CA ASP A 136 -35.29 26.56 -13.86
C ASP A 136 -34.59 27.87 -14.27
N THR A 137 -35.36 28.86 -14.73
CA THR A 137 -34.85 30.17 -15.18
C THR A 137 -35.47 31.34 -14.42
N GLY A 138 -34.87 32.52 -14.58
CA GLY A 138 -35.37 33.77 -14.00
C GLY A 138 -34.71 34.14 -12.65
N ALA A 139 -35.12 35.28 -12.09
CA ALA A 139 -34.56 35.80 -10.85
C ALA A 139 -34.66 34.80 -9.70
N GLY A 140 -33.54 34.55 -9.01
CA GLY A 140 -33.47 33.65 -7.86
C GLY A 140 -33.36 32.16 -8.21
N SER A 141 -33.30 31.75 -9.49
CA SER A 141 -33.08 30.36 -9.86
C SER A 141 -31.62 29.93 -9.70
N LEU A 142 -31.39 28.62 -9.55
CA LEU A 142 -30.05 28.03 -9.53
C LEU A 142 -29.29 28.33 -10.83
N ARG A 143 -29.93 28.13 -12.00
CA ARG A 143 -29.32 28.42 -13.30
C ARG A 143 -28.78 29.84 -13.37
N ARG A 144 -29.56 30.82 -12.89
CA ARG A 144 -29.17 32.22 -12.89
C ARG A 144 -28.02 32.51 -11.92
N ALA A 145 -28.00 31.85 -10.75
CA ALA A 145 -26.87 31.97 -9.82
C ALA A 145 -25.57 31.40 -10.41
N LEU A 146 -25.65 30.27 -11.13
CA LEU A 146 -24.52 29.67 -11.86
C LEU A 146 -24.05 30.60 -12.99
N GLU A 147 -24.97 31.14 -13.79
CA GLU A 147 -24.65 32.11 -14.84
C GLU A 147 -23.95 33.35 -14.27
N PHE A 148 -24.35 33.85 -13.10
CA PHE A 148 -23.64 34.95 -12.45
C PHE A 148 -22.22 34.56 -12.01
N ALA A 149 -22.06 33.38 -11.42
CA ALA A 149 -20.74 32.88 -11.02
C ALA A 149 -19.81 32.67 -12.23
N ASN A 150 -20.38 32.38 -13.40
CA ASN A 150 -19.64 32.28 -14.65
C ASN A 150 -19.11 33.63 -15.19
N HIS A 151 -19.48 34.77 -14.59
CA HIS A 151 -19.01 36.09 -15.01
C HIS A 151 -18.03 36.71 -14.01
N THR A 152 -17.62 35.97 -12.98
CA THR A 152 -16.76 36.43 -11.89
C THR A 152 -15.52 35.53 -11.81
N PRO A 153 -14.31 36.07 -12.06
CA PRO A 153 -13.08 35.29 -11.97
C PRO A 153 -12.64 35.00 -10.51
N THR A 154 -13.36 35.54 -9.52
CA THR A 154 -13.10 35.32 -8.09
C THR A 154 -13.99 34.22 -7.52
N PRO A 155 -13.59 33.55 -6.43
CA PRO A 155 -14.44 32.55 -5.79
C PRO A 155 -15.81 33.05 -5.29
N ASP A 156 -16.89 32.57 -5.91
CA ASP A 156 -18.26 32.77 -5.40
C ASP A 156 -18.81 31.57 -4.61
N THR A 157 -19.71 31.86 -3.69
CA THR A 157 -20.49 30.86 -2.94
C THR A 157 -21.97 31.02 -3.27
N ILE A 158 -22.55 29.98 -3.85
CA ILE A 158 -23.99 29.87 -4.09
C ILE A 158 -24.64 29.28 -2.83
N THR A 159 -25.65 29.99 -2.32
CA THR A 159 -26.41 29.64 -1.12
C THR A 159 -27.88 29.43 -1.46
N PHE A 160 -28.63 28.75 -0.60
CA PHE A 160 -30.03 28.39 -0.81
C PHE A 160 -30.89 28.97 0.32
N ASN A 161 -32.01 29.59 -0.05
CA ASN A 161 -32.99 30.16 0.86
C ASN A 161 -34.38 30.15 0.21
N ILE A 162 -34.79 28.99 -0.28
CA ILE A 162 -36.09 28.80 -0.94
C ILE A 162 -37.19 28.82 0.14
N PRO A 163 -38.21 29.69 0.01
CA PRO A 163 -39.28 29.80 1.01
C PRO A 163 -40.07 28.50 1.19
N GLY A 164 -40.34 28.14 2.45
CA GLY A 164 -41.09 26.93 2.81
C GLY A 164 -40.22 25.87 3.50
N ALA A 165 -40.87 24.84 4.06
CA ALA A 165 -40.18 23.84 4.88
C ALA A 165 -39.30 22.84 4.09
N GLY A 166 -39.36 22.85 2.76
CA GLY A 166 -38.73 21.83 1.91
C GLY A 166 -39.34 20.43 2.07
N PRO A 167 -38.79 19.41 1.40
CA PRO A 167 -37.68 19.51 0.46
C PRO A 167 -38.05 20.30 -0.78
N HIS A 168 -37.07 20.99 -1.36
CA HIS A 168 -37.22 21.78 -2.56
C HIS A 168 -36.52 21.07 -3.71
N THR A 169 -37.30 20.66 -4.71
CA THR A 169 -36.78 20.03 -5.92
C THR A 169 -36.62 21.07 -7.02
N ILE A 170 -35.38 21.24 -7.49
CA ILE A 170 -35.03 22.04 -8.66
C ILE A 170 -34.90 21.08 -9.84
N SER A 171 -35.68 21.30 -10.89
CA SER A 171 -35.71 20.43 -12.08
C SER A 171 -35.24 21.19 -13.31
N PRO A 172 -33.94 21.11 -13.67
CA PRO A 172 -33.44 21.74 -14.89
C PRO A 172 -34.16 21.22 -16.14
N LEU A 173 -34.50 22.12 -17.07
CA LEU A 173 -35.17 21.78 -18.34
C LEU A 173 -34.18 21.59 -19.52
N SER A 174 -32.90 21.82 -19.25
CA SER A 174 -31.76 21.68 -20.15
C SER A 174 -30.48 21.52 -19.30
N PRO A 175 -29.33 21.13 -19.87
CA PRO A 175 -28.09 21.03 -19.11
C PRO A 175 -27.80 22.33 -18.34
N LEU A 176 -27.37 22.21 -17.08
CA LEU A 176 -26.96 23.38 -16.31
C LEU A 176 -25.71 24.02 -16.94
N PRO A 177 -25.51 25.34 -16.80
CA PRO A 177 -24.33 26.01 -17.34
C PRO A 177 -23.06 25.41 -16.74
N ALA A 178 -22.08 25.07 -17.59
CA ALA A 178 -20.75 24.66 -17.14
C ALA A 178 -20.10 25.76 -16.30
N LEU A 179 -19.25 25.38 -15.35
CA LEU A 179 -18.64 26.27 -14.36
C LEU A 179 -17.14 26.51 -14.66
N PRO A 180 -16.78 27.44 -15.57
CA PRO A 180 -15.41 27.71 -15.98
C PRO A 180 -14.56 28.46 -14.93
N TYR A 181 -15.23 29.06 -13.96
CA TYR A 181 -14.62 29.66 -12.80
C TYR A 181 -14.95 28.81 -11.59
N PRO A 182 -14.07 28.79 -10.59
CA PRO A 182 -14.34 27.92 -9.46
C PRO A 182 -15.62 28.45 -8.76
N VAL A 183 -16.49 27.56 -8.27
CA VAL A 183 -17.77 27.84 -7.56
C VAL A 183 -17.90 26.96 -6.31
N SER A 184 -18.41 27.51 -5.19
CA SER A 184 -18.82 26.73 -4.02
C SER A 184 -20.34 26.66 -3.93
N LEU A 185 -20.90 25.47 -3.69
CA LEU A 185 -22.34 25.21 -3.62
C LEU A 185 -22.69 24.71 -2.22
N ASP A 186 -23.48 25.48 -1.47
CA ASP A 186 -23.79 25.18 -0.07
C ASP A 186 -25.27 24.88 0.18
N GLY A 187 -25.71 23.65 -0.08
CA GLY A 187 -27.07 23.19 0.19
C GLY A 187 -27.48 23.25 1.67
N LEU A 188 -26.51 23.24 2.59
CA LEU A 188 -26.76 23.33 4.03
C LEU A 188 -27.20 24.73 4.49
N THR A 189 -27.10 25.74 3.62
CA THR A 189 -27.63 27.08 3.89
C THR A 189 -29.15 27.14 3.82
N GLN A 190 -29.81 26.18 3.16
CA GLN A 190 -31.27 26.10 3.10
C GLN A 190 -31.86 25.99 4.52
N PRO A 191 -32.78 26.88 4.91
CA PRO A 191 -33.46 26.78 6.21
C PRO A 191 -34.03 25.38 6.48
N GLY A 192 -33.64 24.81 7.62
CA GLY A 192 -34.02 23.46 8.06
C GLY A 192 -33.04 22.35 7.65
N ALA A 193 -32.03 22.64 6.82
CA ALA A 193 -30.99 21.68 6.50
C ALA A 193 -29.97 21.56 7.65
N SER A 194 -29.42 20.36 7.87
CA SER A 194 -28.35 20.16 8.86
C SER A 194 -27.51 18.91 8.58
N ALA A 195 -26.20 18.99 8.84
CA ALA A 195 -25.24 17.88 8.81
C ALA A 195 -24.77 17.46 10.22
N GLY A 196 -25.52 17.84 11.27
CA GLY A 196 -25.14 17.61 12.66
C GLY A 196 -25.21 16.13 13.11
N SER A 197 -25.87 15.29 12.33
CA SER A 197 -26.00 13.85 12.54
C SER A 197 -26.06 13.12 11.20
N TRP A 198 -25.67 11.84 11.17
CA TRP A 198 -25.91 10.96 10.03
C TRP A 198 -27.18 10.13 10.25
N PRO A 199 -28.12 10.06 9.29
CA PRO A 199 -28.17 10.79 8.03
C PRO A 199 -28.34 12.31 8.19
N PRO A 200 -27.77 13.15 7.29
CA PRO A 200 -28.02 14.58 7.30
C PRO A 200 -29.48 14.89 6.93
N ASP A 201 -30.00 15.99 7.46
CA ASP A 201 -31.29 16.55 7.04
C ASP A 201 -31.04 17.44 5.82
N LEU A 202 -31.11 16.84 4.63
CA LEU A 202 -30.94 17.55 3.36
C LEU A 202 -32.27 18.16 2.91
N ARG A 203 -32.22 19.35 2.28
CA ARG A 203 -33.44 20.08 1.88
C ARG A 203 -33.49 20.47 0.40
N ILE A 204 -32.40 20.29 -0.34
CA ILE A 204 -32.28 20.64 -1.75
C ILE A 204 -32.07 19.37 -2.58
N VAL A 205 -32.97 19.14 -3.54
CA VAL A 205 -32.86 18.07 -4.54
C VAL A 205 -32.67 18.70 -5.91
N ILE A 206 -31.62 18.30 -6.61
CA ILE A 206 -31.37 18.65 -8.01
C ILE A 206 -31.75 17.42 -8.84
N ASP A 207 -32.84 17.50 -9.60
CA ASP A 207 -33.41 16.38 -10.34
C ASP A 207 -33.29 16.58 -11.86
N GLY A 208 -32.44 15.75 -12.48
CA GLY A 208 -32.09 15.81 -13.90
C GLY A 208 -33.09 15.21 -14.88
N THR A 209 -34.26 14.71 -14.43
CA THR A 209 -35.20 13.97 -15.29
C THR A 209 -35.58 14.71 -16.58
N SER A 210 -35.57 16.06 -16.55
CA SER A 210 -35.91 16.92 -17.69
C SER A 210 -34.70 17.66 -18.30
N ALA A 211 -33.48 17.38 -17.86
CA ALA A 211 -32.28 18.13 -18.29
C ALA A 211 -31.82 17.77 -19.72
N GLY A 212 -32.30 16.65 -20.27
CA GLY A 212 -31.96 16.18 -21.62
C GLY A 212 -30.88 15.10 -21.62
N SER A 213 -30.65 14.50 -22.78
CA SER A 213 -29.67 13.41 -22.93
C SER A 213 -28.23 13.93 -22.82
N GLY A 214 -27.36 13.15 -22.17
CA GLY A 214 -25.98 13.49 -21.86
C GLY A 214 -25.82 14.62 -20.83
N ALA A 215 -26.91 15.12 -20.24
CA ALA A 215 -26.83 16.19 -19.26
C ALA A 215 -26.22 15.67 -17.95
N ASN A 216 -25.16 16.33 -17.49
CA ASN A 216 -24.61 16.15 -16.15
C ASN A 216 -25.35 17.03 -15.12
N GLY A 217 -25.27 16.68 -13.85
CA GLY A 217 -25.79 17.50 -12.75
C GLY A 217 -25.04 18.81 -12.63
N PHE A 218 -23.71 18.75 -12.48
CA PHE A 218 -22.83 19.90 -12.57
C PHE A 218 -21.60 19.55 -13.40
N ASP A 219 -21.28 20.43 -14.34
CA ASP A 219 -20.08 20.36 -15.18
C ASP A 219 -19.06 21.40 -14.68
N LEU A 220 -17.95 20.91 -14.13
CA LEU A 220 -16.94 21.69 -13.41
C LEU A 220 -15.65 21.79 -14.25
N ASP A 221 -15.57 22.80 -15.13
CA ASP A 221 -14.45 23.02 -16.07
C ASP A 221 -13.57 24.23 -15.68
N SER A 222 -13.01 24.26 -14.46
CA SER A 222 -12.28 25.46 -13.98
C SER A 222 -10.94 25.69 -14.69
N LYS A 223 -10.76 26.92 -15.19
CA LYS A 223 -9.49 27.40 -15.77
C LYS A 223 -8.51 27.98 -14.74
N TYR A 224 -8.88 28.04 -13.46
CA TYR A 224 -8.10 28.70 -12.40
C TYR A 224 -7.91 27.77 -11.18
N LEU A 225 -6.66 27.67 -10.71
CA LEU A 225 -6.13 26.47 -10.06
C LEU A 225 -5.93 26.53 -8.53
N ASP A 226 -6.20 27.65 -7.86
CA ASP A 226 -5.60 27.88 -6.52
C ASP A 226 -6.58 28.27 -5.38
N HIS A 227 -7.89 28.03 -5.52
CA HIS A 227 -8.86 28.36 -4.45
C HIS A 227 -9.71 27.14 -4.04
N PRO A 228 -9.77 26.80 -2.74
CA PRO A 228 -10.51 25.65 -2.24
C PRO A 228 -12.02 25.83 -2.45
N ARG A 229 -12.68 24.83 -3.06
CA ARG A 229 -14.13 24.83 -3.36
C ARG A 229 -14.83 23.70 -2.65
N PHE A 230 -16.14 23.82 -2.50
CA PHE A 230 -16.94 22.72 -2.00
C PHE A 230 -18.29 22.60 -2.67
N ILE A 231 -18.78 21.37 -2.78
CA ILE A 231 -20.17 21.04 -3.08
C ILE A 231 -20.66 20.23 -1.89
N ARG A 232 -21.66 20.76 -1.18
CA ARG A 232 -22.20 20.06 0.00
C ARG A 232 -23.69 20.20 0.21
N GLY A 233 -24.28 19.23 0.90
CA GLY A 233 -25.65 19.29 1.38
C GLY A 233 -26.71 19.18 0.29
N LEU A 234 -26.38 18.53 -0.83
CA LEU A 234 -27.26 18.38 -1.99
C LEU A 234 -27.63 16.92 -2.23
N VAL A 235 -28.86 16.71 -2.72
CA VAL A 235 -29.24 15.46 -3.39
C VAL A 235 -29.16 15.67 -4.90
N ILE A 236 -28.42 14.84 -5.62
CA ILE A 236 -28.24 14.95 -7.08
C ILE A 236 -28.62 13.62 -7.74
N GLN A 237 -29.66 13.66 -8.57
CA GLN A 237 -30.33 12.45 -9.05
C GLN A 237 -30.90 12.59 -10.47
N ASN A 238 -31.16 11.45 -11.12
CA ASN A 238 -31.89 11.33 -12.38
C ASN A 238 -31.29 12.07 -13.59
N PHE A 239 -29.98 12.34 -13.61
CA PHE A 239 -29.29 12.85 -14.78
C PHE A 239 -28.96 11.73 -15.78
N ASP A 240 -28.98 12.00 -17.09
CA ASP A 240 -28.58 11.01 -18.10
C ASP A 240 -27.05 10.78 -18.10
N GLY A 241 -26.28 11.82 -17.74
CA GLY A 241 -24.83 11.78 -17.54
C GLY A 241 -24.42 11.46 -16.09
N TYR A 242 -23.33 12.07 -15.62
CA TYR A 242 -22.86 12.00 -14.23
C TYR A 242 -23.59 13.02 -13.34
N ALA A 243 -23.70 12.76 -12.03
CA ALA A 243 -24.16 13.83 -11.11
C ALA A 243 -23.15 14.97 -11.04
N LEU A 244 -21.85 14.64 -10.98
CA LEU A 244 -20.76 15.61 -11.02
C LEU A 244 -19.75 15.17 -12.07
N ASP A 245 -19.43 16.07 -12.99
CA ASP A 245 -18.38 15.92 -13.98
C ASP A 245 -17.28 16.95 -13.68
N VAL A 246 -16.11 16.47 -13.23
CA VAL A 246 -15.00 17.29 -12.79
C VAL A 246 -13.91 17.28 -13.85
N GLY A 247 -13.93 18.32 -14.69
CA GLY A 247 -13.04 18.48 -15.83
C GLY A 247 -11.59 18.81 -15.45
N LEU A 248 -10.71 18.66 -16.44
CA LEU A 248 -9.27 18.93 -16.34
C LEU A 248 -8.98 20.35 -15.82
N GLY A 249 -8.22 20.47 -14.73
CA GLY A 249 -7.79 21.75 -14.17
C GLY A 249 -8.54 22.20 -12.91
N TYR A 250 -9.52 21.43 -12.42
CA TYR A 250 -9.98 21.62 -11.05
C TYR A 250 -8.91 21.15 -10.05
N ARG A 251 -8.64 21.96 -9.02
CA ARG A 251 -7.79 21.60 -7.89
C ARG A 251 -8.48 22.01 -6.59
N ALA A 252 -8.37 21.16 -5.57
CA ALA A 252 -8.90 21.42 -4.22
C ALA A 252 -10.43 21.58 -4.14
N LEU A 253 -11.19 20.76 -4.88
CA LEU A 253 -12.63 20.58 -4.65
C LEU A 253 -12.86 19.63 -3.47
N THR A 254 -13.81 19.96 -2.60
CA THR A 254 -14.33 19.08 -1.55
C THR A 254 -15.79 18.73 -1.80
N VAL A 255 -16.12 17.45 -1.87
CA VAL A 255 -17.53 17.00 -1.93
C VAL A 255 -17.87 16.35 -0.59
N SER A 256 -18.91 16.84 0.10
CA SER A 256 -19.33 16.32 1.41
C SER A 256 -20.84 16.42 1.61
N ASP A 257 -21.41 15.58 2.48
CA ASP A 257 -22.84 15.68 2.87
C ASP A 257 -23.82 15.60 1.68
N CYS A 258 -23.41 14.95 0.59
CA CYS A 258 -24.21 14.82 -0.61
C CYS A 258 -24.78 13.41 -0.74
N PHE A 259 -26.02 13.30 -1.23
CA PHE A 259 -26.62 12.04 -1.69
C PHE A 259 -26.65 12.04 -3.21
N ILE A 260 -25.96 11.10 -3.83
CA ILE A 260 -25.73 11.04 -5.27
C ILE A 260 -26.25 9.71 -5.81
N GLY A 261 -27.26 9.79 -6.68
CA GLY A 261 -27.91 8.63 -7.30
C GLY A 261 -29.02 8.00 -6.48
N THR A 262 -29.46 8.66 -5.40
CA THR A 262 -30.50 8.15 -4.49
C THR A 262 -31.60 9.17 -4.26
N SER A 263 -32.75 8.70 -3.77
CA SER A 263 -33.78 9.54 -3.16
C SER A 263 -33.26 10.32 -1.95
N LEU A 264 -34.02 11.33 -1.51
CA LEU A 264 -33.71 12.16 -0.34
C LEU A 264 -33.53 11.37 0.97
N ASP A 265 -34.20 10.24 1.11
CA ASP A 265 -34.04 9.36 2.28
C ASP A 265 -32.86 8.39 2.15
N GLY A 266 -32.18 8.36 0.99
CA GLY A 266 -31.03 7.51 0.71
C GLY A 266 -31.36 6.01 0.67
N THR A 267 -32.62 5.63 0.41
CA THR A 267 -33.05 4.23 0.38
C THR A 267 -33.50 3.72 -0.98
N THR A 268 -33.82 4.61 -1.93
CA THR A 268 -34.29 4.25 -3.27
C THR A 268 -33.33 4.80 -4.32
N ALA A 269 -33.02 4.00 -5.35
CA ALA A 269 -32.16 4.43 -6.44
C ALA A 269 -32.88 5.47 -7.32
N GLN A 270 -32.18 6.54 -7.66
CA GLN A 270 -32.57 7.59 -8.58
C GLN A 270 -31.37 7.86 -9.50
N PRO A 271 -31.08 6.90 -10.40
CA PRO A 271 -29.78 6.76 -11.03
C PRO A 271 -29.39 7.98 -11.84
N ASN A 272 -28.15 8.42 -11.67
CA ASN A 272 -27.45 9.17 -12.72
C ASN A 272 -26.89 8.14 -13.72
N GLY A 273 -27.17 8.34 -15.01
CA GLY A 273 -27.05 7.32 -16.06
C GLY A 273 -25.62 6.84 -16.29
N ALA A 274 -24.66 7.76 -16.39
CA ALA A 274 -23.26 7.42 -16.62
C ALA A 274 -22.52 6.97 -15.35
N GLY A 275 -22.91 7.50 -14.18
CA GLY A 275 -22.27 7.21 -12.89
C GLY A 275 -22.54 8.31 -11.86
N GLY A 276 -22.00 8.17 -10.65
CA GLY A 276 -22.14 9.19 -9.62
C GLY A 276 -21.25 10.40 -9.91
N ILE A 277 -19.94 10.23 -9.79
CA ILE A 277 -18.95 11.29 -9.96
C ILE A 277 -17.90 10.83 -10.97
N TYR A 278 -17.55 11.70 -11.91
CA TYR A 278 -16.44 11.52 -12.83
C TYR A 278 -15.40 12.62 -12.61
N ASP A 279 -14.13 12.23 -12.47
CA ASP A 279 -13.02 13.12 -12.14
C ASP A 279 -11.85 12.94 -13.10
N GLU A 280 -11.76 13.85 -14.05
CA GLU A 280 -10.64 13.97 -14.98
C GLU A 280 -9.47 14.73 -14.35
N SER A 281 -9.71 15.56 -13.35
CA SER A 281 -8.71 16.47 -12.77
C SER A 281 -7.71 15.78 -11.86
N GLY A 282 -8.18 14.76 -11.15
CA GLY A 282 -7.43 13.96 -10.20
C GLY A 282 -6.91 14.67 -8.96
N ASN A 283 -7.30 15.92 -8.69
CA ASN A 283 -6.83 16.69 -7.54
C ASN A 283 -8.00 17.11 -6.64
N VAL A 284 -8.88 16.14 -6.34
CA VAL A 284 -10.12 16.35 -5.59
C VAL A 284 -10.06 15.59 -4.27
N THR A 285 -10.57 16.23 -3.21
CA THR A 285 -10.76 15.58 -1.91
C THR A 285 -12.24 15.21 -1.76
N TYR A 286 -12.57 13.95 -1.98
CA TYR A 286 -13.86 13.38 -1.65
C TYR A 286 -13.90 13.08 -0.15
N PHE A 287 -14.06 14.19 0.59
CA PHE A 287 -14.00 14.37 2.05
C PHE A 287 -12.59 14.30 2.69
N SER A 288 -12.32 15.26 3.59
CA SER A 288 -11.38 15.10 4.72
C SER A 288 -11.87 15.95 5.92
N PRO A 289 -11.81 15.44 7.16
CA PRO A 289 -12.23 16.19 8.35
C PRO A 289 -11.30 17.36 8.68
N GLU A 290 -10.02 17.27 8.31
CA GLU A 290 -8.98 18.24 8.67
C GLU A 290 -9.06 19.53 7.85
N LEU A 291 -9.44 19.45 6.58
CA LEU A 291 -9.48 20.62 5.69
C LEU A 291 -10.70 21.53 5.94
N LEU A 292 -11.86 21.00 6.36
CA LEU A 292 -13.04 21.84 6.58
C LEU A 292 -12.85 22.85 7.74
N ASN A 293 -12.03 22.51 8.73
CA ASN A 293 -11.66 23.39 9.85
C ASN A 293 -10.60 24.44 9.47
N ALA A 294 -9.70 24.12 8.54
CA ALA A 294 -8.66 25.05 8.07
C ALA A 294 -9.25 26.23 7.28
N TYR A 295 -10.43 26.08 6.68
CA TYR A 295 -11.07 27.10 5.84
C TYR A 295 -12.06 28.03 6.55
N GLY A 296 -12.20 27.95 7.89
CA GLY A 296 -12.97 28.91 8.67
C GLY A 296 -14.48 28.95 8.35
N VAL A 297 -15.04 27.89 7.76
CA VAL A 297 -16.47 27.81 7.42
C VAL A 297 -17.27 27.56 8.71
N ALA A 298 -18.05 28.55 9.14
CA ALA A 298 -18.93 28.43 10.29
C ALA A 298 -20.01 27.35 10.03
N GLY A 299 -20.13 26.37 10.93
CA GLY A 299 -21.07 25.26 10.83
C GLY A 299 -20.45 23.85 10.76
N GLY A 300 -19.14 23.70 10.98
CA GLY A 300 -18.43 22.41 11.00
C GLY A 300 -19.00 21.42 12.02
N GLY A 301 -19.96 20.61 11.59
CA GLY A 301 -20.34 19.36 12.24
C GLY A 301 -19.24 18.31 12.04
N THR A 302 -19.12 17.38 12.98
CA THR A 302 -18.06 16.36 13.04
C THR A 302 -18.18 15.24 12.00
N PHE A 303 -19.09 15.31 11.03
CA PHE A 303 -19.39 14.21 10.10
C PHE A 303 -19.69 14.70 8.67
N GLY A 304 -18.67 14.95 7.86
CA GLY A 304 -18.84 15.03 6.41
C GLY A 304 -18.84 13.61 5.81
N ARG A 305 -19.94 13.18 5.19
CA ARG A 305 -20.04 11.87 4.52
C ARG A 305 -20.90 11.99 3.27
N ASN A 306 -20.48 11.38 2.17
CA ASN A 306 -21.34 11.24 0.99
C ASN A 306 -21.99 9.85 0.95
N LEU A 307 -23.20 9.81 0.40
CA LEU A 307 -23.86 8.58 -0.06
C LEU A 307 -23.81 8.55 -1.58
N ILE A 308 -23.01 7.66 -2.19
CA ILE A 308 -22.82 7.58 -3.64
C ILE A 308 -23.28 6.19 -4.10
N SER A 309 -24.56 6.07 -4.42
CA SER A 309 -25.22 4.76 -4.55
C SER A 309 -26.33 4.80 -5.61
N GLY A 310 -26.73 3.65 -6.12
CA GLY A 310 -27.84 3.55 -7.08
C GLY A 310 -27.58 4.17 -8.46
N ASN A 311 -26.32 4.44 -8.85
CA ASN A 311 -26.00 5.03 -10.16
C ASN A 311 -25.92 3.98 -11.29
N GLY A 312 -26.13 4.42 -12.53
CA GLY A 312 -26.13 3.58 -13.74
C GLY A 312 -24.75 3.11 -14.22
N GLY A 313 -23.67 3.63 -13.64
CA GLY A 313 -22.29 3.22 -13.86
C GLY A 313 -21.51 3.12 -12.54
N PRO A 314 -20.21 3.48 -12.50
CA PRO A 314 -19.44 3.53 -11.26
C PRO A 314 -19.99 4.55 -10.26
N GLY A 315 -19.75 4.33 -8.97
CA GLY A 315 -20.03 5.33 -7.94
C GLY A 315 -19.14 6.56 -8.13
N LEU A 316 -17.82 6.34 -8.13
CA LEU A 316 -16.81 7.34 -8.40
C LEU A 316 -15.84 6.80 -9.46
N PHE A 317 -15.60 7.57 -10.53
CA PHE A 317 -14.61 7.26 -11.56
C PHE A 317 -13.57 8.37 -11.64
N VAL A 318 -12.29 8.03 -11.45
CA VAL A 318 -11.15 8.95 -11.56
C VAL A 318 -10.23 8.47 -12.68
N GLU A 319 -10.06 9.28 -13.74
CA GLU A 319 -9.32 8.89 -14.97
C GLU A 319 -7.92 9.51 -15.10
N ASP A 320 -7.68 10.68 -14.48
CA ASP A 320 -6.38 11.35 -14.53
C ASP A 320 -6.00 11.91 -13.14
N GLY A 321 -5.77 11.00 -12.18
CA GLY A 321 -5.46 11.28 -10.77
C GLY A 321 -4.15 12.05 -10.50
N GLY A 322 -4.19 13.27 -9.97
CA GLY A 322 -3.15 13.81 -9.08
C GLY A 322 -3.36 13.30 -7.64
N PHE A 323 -3.26 14.18 -6.64
CA PHE A 323 -3.50 13.81 -5.24
C PHE A 323 -5.02 13.75 -4.93
N THR A 324 -5.62 12.57 -4.98
CA THR A 324 -7.04 12.35 -4.64
C THR A 324 -7.20 11.62 -3.32
N THR A 325 -8.05 12.15 -2.45
CA THR A 325 -8.41 11.54 -1.15
C THR A 325 -9.89 11.20 -1.13
N ILE A 326 -10.23 9.96 -0.77
CA ILE A 326 -11.60 9.45 -0.72
C ILE A 326 -11.78 8.83 0.67
N GLN A 327 -12.54 9.47 1.54
CA GLN A 327 -12.67 9.07 2.95
C GLN A 327 -14.10 9.18 3.46
N ASN A 328 -14.48 8.32 4.42
CA ASN A 328 -15.76 8.35 5.13
C ASN A 328 -17.01 8.37 4.22
N ASN A 329 -16.96 7.75 3.04
CA ASN A 329 -18.09 7.68 2.11
C ASN A 329 -18.84 6.34 2.23
N TYR A 330 -20.15 6.35 1.97
CA TYR A 330 -20.97 5.15 1.79
C TYR A 330 -21.23 4.97 0.29
N ILE A 331 -20.75 3.87 -0.28
CA ILE A 331 -20.76 3.63 -1.73
C ILE A 331 -21.40 2.27 -2.04
N GLY A 332 -22.50 2.28 -2.81
CA GLY A 332 -23.27 1.09 -3.18
C GLY A 332 -24.25 0.59 -2.10
N THR A 333 -24.41 1.33 -1.02
CA THR A 333 -25.28 0.98 0.12
C THR A 333 -26.45 1.96 0.27
N THR A 334 -27.45 1.62 1.07
CA THR A 334 -28.41 2.62 1.56
C THR A 334 -27.74 3.56 2.58
N VAL A 335 -28.41 4.65 2.95
CA VAL A 335 -27.92 5.59 3.97
C VAL A 335 -27.56 4.93 5.32
N THR A 336 -28.11 3.75 5.61
CA THR A 336 -27.78 2.98 6.83
C THR A 336 -26.46 2.23 6.75
N GLY A 337 -25.92 2.02 5.55
CA GLY A 337 -24.78 1.14 5.27
C GLY A 337 -25.12 -0.35 5.23
N ALA A 338 -26.28 -0.78 5.76
CA ALA A 338 -26.58 -2.19 6.00
C ALA A 338 -27.30 -2.91 4.85
N SER A 339 -27.72 -2.20 3.81
CA SER A 339 -28.54 -2.76 2.72
C SER A 339 -28.01 -2.31 1.37
N ALA A 340 -28.13 -3.19 0.38
CA ALA A 340 -27.67 -2.96 -0.98
C ALA A 340 -28.47 -1.84 -1.68
N LEU A 341 -27.74 -0.91 -2.27
CA LEU A 341 -28.25 0.06 -3.24
C LEU A 341 -27.19 0.21 -4.34
N PRO A 342 -26.99 -0.86 -5.15
CA PRO A 342 -25.81 -1.03 -6.00
C PRO A 342 -25.62 0.14 -6.96
N ASN A 343 -24.38 0.62 -7.10
CA ASN A 343 -23.98 1.22 -8.38
C ASN A 343 -23.81 0.08 -9.39
N ALA A 344 -24.21 0.29 -10.65
CA ALA A 344 -24.16 -0.78 -11.65
C ALA A 344 -22.72 -1.18 -12.04
N GLY A 345 -21.75 -0.29 -11.86
CA GLY A 345 -20.31 -0.52 -12.07
C GLY A 345 -19.53 -0.81 -10.78
N ALA A 346 -18.24 -0.46 -10.78
CA ALA A 346 -17.40 -0.50 -9.58
C ALA A 346 -17.84 0.56 -8.55
N GLY A 347 -17.55 0.34 -7.27
CA GLY A 347 -17.76 1.39 -6.26
C GLY A 347 -16.88 2.59 -6.55
N ILE A 348 -15.58 2.34 -6.65
CA ILE A 348 -14.55 3.31 -7.07
C ILE A 348 -13.79 2.69 -8.25
N LEU A 349 -13.75 3.39 -9.38
CA LEU A 349 -12.93 3.05 -10.54
C LEU A 349 -11.80 4.07 -10.64
N LEU A 350 -10.56 3.58 -10.60
CA LEU A 350 -9.38 4.36 -10.89
C LEU A 350 -8.81 3.88 -12.24
N ASP A 351 -8.88 4.70 -13.27
CA ASP A 351 -8.22 4.46 -14.54
C ASP A 351 -7.14 5.53 -14.76
N GLY A 352 -6.12 5.22 -15.56
CA GLY A 352 -5.03 6.14 -15.83
C GLY A 352 -4.82 6.32 -17.32
N ASN A 353 -4.85 7.56 -17.82
CA ASN A 353 -4.53 7.82 -19.22
C ASN A 353 -3.08 7.46 -19.56
N THR A 354 -2.91 6.59 -20.57
CA THR A 354 -1.61 6.12 -21.10
C THR A 354 -0.76 7.20 -21.81
N THR A 355 -1.25 8.44 -21.96
CA THR A 355 -0.64 9.42 -22.90
C THR A 355 -0.03 10.70 -22.34
N VAL A 356 0.28 10.79 -21.03
CA VAL A 356 1.16 11.86 -20.54
C VAL A 356 2.62 11.39 -20.50
N GLY A 357 3.35 11.61 -21.61
CA GLY A 357 4.81 11.76 -21.58
C GLY A 357 5.68 10.51 -21.36
N GLY A 358 5.18 9.30 -21.59
CA GLY A 358 6.03 8.09 -21.65
C GLY A 358 6.64 7.63 -20.32
N ALA A 359 6.26 8.26 -19.20
CA ALA A 359 6.52 7.77 -17.85
C ALA A 359 5.20 7.80 -17.07
N PRO A 360 4.68 6.66 -16.61
CA PRO A 360 3.50 6.64 -15.75
C PRO A 360 3.86 7.35 -14.44
N ALA A 361 3.26 8.52 -14.21
CA ALA A 361 3.51 9.28 -13.00
C ALA A 361 3.06 8.46 -11.77
N ALA A 362 3.94 8.29 -10.80
CA ALA A 362 3.58 7.85 -9.46
C ALA A 362 2.57 8.85 -8.89
N ARG A 363 1.29 8.48 -8.89
CA ARG A 363 0.16 9.32 -8.48
C ARG A 363 -0.44 8.69 -7.23
N TYR A 364 -0.51 9.45 -6.13
CA TYR A 364 -0.90 8.94 -4.81
C TYR A 364 -2.41 9.10 -4.59
N PHE A 365 -3.14 7.98 -4.69
CA PHE A 365 -4.52 7.90 -4.24
C PHE A 365 -4.57 7.48 -2.78
N THR A 366 -5.38 8.16 -1.98
CA THR A 366 -5.69 7.75 -0.60
C THR A 366 -7.16 7.39 -0.51
N ILE A 367 -7.46 6.10 -0.35
CA ILE A 367 -8.81 5.59 -0.13
C ILE A 367 -8.86 5.07 1.30
N GLY A 368 -9.66 5.72 2.13
CA GLY A 368 -9.73 5.45 3.55
C GLY A 368 -8.57 6.08 4.31
N GLY A 369 -8.15 5.45 5.40
CA GLY A 369 -7.10 5.98 6.25
C GLY A 369 -6.78 5.09 7.44
N LEU A 370 -6.04 5.63 8.41
CA LEU A 370 -5.53 4.88 9.56
C LEU A 370 -6.49 4.90 10.76
N ILE A 371 -7.51 5.75 10.74
CA ILE A 371 -8.51 5.83 11.81
C ILE A 371 -9.93 5.54 11.28
N ALA A 372 -10.80 5.06 12.16
CA ALA A 372 -12.15 4.63 11.80
C ALA A 372 -13.02 5.72 11.15
N SER A 373 -12.78 7.00 11.44
CA SER A 373 -13.50 8.12 10.84
C SER A 373 -13.08 8.43 9.40
N GLU A 374 -12.01 7.83 8.90
CA GLU A 374 -11.54 7.98 7.52
C GLU A 374 -12.03 6.83 6.63
N ALA A 375 -12.39 5.69 7.22
CA ALA A 375 -12.82 4.49 6.53
C ALA A 375 -14.05 4.71 5.64
N ASN A 376 -13.97 4.32 4.37
CA ASN A 376 -15.15 4.21 3.52
C ASN A 376 -15.87 2.87 3.78
N LEU A 377 -17.18 2.86 3.52
CA LEU A 377 -17.97 1.65 3.37
C LEU A 377 -18.29 1.48 1.87
N ILE A 378 -17.70 0.46 1.25
CA ILE A 378 -17.78 0.19 -0.18
C ILE A 378 -18.35 -1.21 -0.36
N ALA A 379 -19.66 -1.29 -0.61
CA ALA A 379 -20.33 -2.57 -0.65
C ALA A 379 -21.46 -2.66 -1.66
N TYR A 380 -21.77 -3.89 -2.07
CA TYR A 380 -22.88 -4.21 -2.97
C TYR A 380 -22.81 -3.58 -4.36
N ASN A 381 -21.65 -3.12 -4.83
CA ASN A 381 -21.53 -2.59 -6.19
C ASN A 381 -21.56 -3.72 -7.23
N GLY A 382 -21.97 -3.43 -8.46
CA GLY A 382 -22.09 -4.44 -9.53
C GLY A 382 -20.75 -4.97 -10.05
N GLY A 383 -19.67 -4.20 -9.93
CA GLY A 383 -18.28 -4.60 -10.21
C GLY A 383 -17.44 -4.74 -8.94
N GLY A 384 -16.11 -4.61 -9.04
CA GLY A 384 -15.23 -4.57 -7.86
C GLY A 384 -15.51 -3.38 -6.93
N GLY A 385 -15.14 -3.53 -5.65
CA GLY A 385 -15.30 -2.45 -4.66
C GLY A 385 -14.43 -1.24 -5.04
N VAL A 386 -13.12 -1.46 -5.10
CA VAL A 386 -12.13 -0.54 -5.66
C VAL A 386 -11.45 -1.23 -6.83
N ARG A 387 -11.62 -0.71 -8.04
CA ARG A 387 -11.02 -1.26 -9.26
C ARG A 387 -9.90 -0.35 -9.76
N LEU A 388 -8.73 -0.93 -9.99
CA LEU A 388 -7.58 -0.26 -10.60
C LEU A 388 -7.39 -0.77 -12.04
N GLY A 389 -7.50 0.16 -13.00
CA GLY A 389 -7.28 -0.08 -14.42
C GLY A 389 -5.78 -0.07 -14.76
N LEU A 390 -5.16 1.11 -14.70
CA LEU A 390 -3.74 1.33 -15.07
C LEU A 390 -2.95 2.09 -13.99
N VAL A 391 -3.49 2.21 -12.79
CA VAL A 391 -2.88 2.95 -11.67
C VAL A 391 -1.76 2.14 -11.02
N ARG A 392 -0.56 2.72 -10.91
CA ARG A 392 0.64 2.05 -10.35
C ARG A 392 0.76 2.09 -8.82
N SER A 393 0.03 2.96 -8.13
CA SER A 393 0.06 3.01 -6.67
C SER A 393 -1.23 3.64 -6.13
N ALA A 394 -1.91 2.93 -5.22
CA ALA A 394 -3.00 3.48 -4.45
C ALA A 394 -2.94 2.95 -3.02
N ARG A 395 -3.02 3.86 -2.04
CA ARG A 395 -3.15 3.50 -0.64
C ARG A 395 -4.62 3.25 -0.32
N ILE A 396 -4.97 2.02 0.03
CA ILE A 396 -6.34 1.59 0.29
C ILE A 396 -6.38 1.01 1.70
N SER A 397 -6.53 1.88 2.72
CA SER A 397 -6.40 1.47 4.12
C SER A 397 -7.66 1.69 4.94
N GLY A 398 -7.91 0.78 5.89
CA GLY A 398 -8.98 0.90 6.89
C GLY A 398 -10.41 0.85 6.36
N ASN A 399 -10.63 0.67 5.05
CA ASN A 399 -11.97 0.62 4.46
C ASN A 399 -12.70 -0.69 4.79
N SER A 400 -14.03 -0.61 4.89
CA SER A 400 -14.92 -1.77 4.86
C SER A 400 -15.33 -2.01 3.42
N ILE A 401 -14.78 -3.05 2.77
CA ILE A 401 -15.01 -3.36 1.36
C ILE A 401 -15.55 -4.79 1.27
N HIS A 402 -16.83 -4.97 0.94
CA HIS A 402 -17.45 -6.30 0.91
C HIS A 402 -18.71 -6.41 0.04
N SER A 403 -19.13 -7.64 -0.22
CA SER A 403 -20.32 -8.02 -0.97
C SER A 403 -20.43 -7.35 -2.34
N ASN A 404 -19.32 -7.03 -3.01
CA ASN A 404 -19.33 -6.47 -4.34
C ASN A 404 -19.45 -7.58 -5.40
N GLY A 405 -19.85 -7.23 -6.64
CA GLY A 405 -20.02 -8.20 -7.72
C GLY A 405 -18.70 -8.73 -8.29
N GLY A 406 -17.59 -8.01 -8.05
CA GLY A 406 -16.22 -8.46 -8.27
C GLY A 406 -15.41 -8.48 -6.97
N LEU A 407 -14.08 -8.51 -7.07
CA LEU A 407 -13.20 -8.49 -5.90
C LEU A 407 -13.33 -7.18 -5.11
N GLY A 408 -13.06 -7.21 -3.81
CA GLY A 408 -13.01 -6.01 -2.98
C GLY A 408 -11.99 -4.98 -3.50
N ILE A 409 -10.76 -5.43 -3.78
CA ILE A 409 -9.73 -4.67 -4.51
C ILE A 409 -9.41 -5.46 -5.78
N GLU A 410 -9.75 -4.88 -6.94
CA GLU A 410 -9.74 -5.56 -8.23
C GLU A 410 -8.69 -4.93 -9.17
N PHE A 411 -7.79 -5.74 -9.72
CA PHE A 411 -6.77 -5.31 -10.68
C PHE A 411 -7.02 -5.94 -12.05
N SER A 412 -7.38 -5.16 -13.07
CA SER A 412 -7.55 -5.55 -14.49
C SER A 412 -8.54 -6.71 -14.83
N SER A 413 -8.84 -7.61 -13.88
CA SER A 413 -9.72 -8.76 -13.98
C SER A 413 -10.23 -9.17 -12.59
N SER A 414 -11.28 -9.99 -12.54
CA SER A 414 -11.86 -10.52 -11.29
C SER A 414 -11.14 -11.76 -10.74
N THR A 415 -10.00 -12.14 -11.33
CA THR A 415 -9.14 -13.20 -10.78
C THR A 415 -8.05 -12.54 -9.93
N PRO A 416 -7.86 -12.93 -8.66
CA PRO A 416 -6.76 -12.43 -7.85
C PRO A 416 -5.41 -12.68 -8.54
N LEU A 417 -4.54 -11.67 -8.57
CA LEU A 417 -3.15 -11.86 -8.99
C LEU A 417 -2.44 -12.72 -7.96
N GLY A 418 -1.69 -13.71 -8.42
CA GLY A 418 -0.89 -14.56 -7.55
C GLY A 418 0.38 -13.84 -7.12
N ASN A 419 0.87 -14.17 -5.92
CA ASN A 419 2.14 -13.63 -5.44
C ASN A 419 3.32 -14.13 -6.29
N ASP A 420 4.29 -13.27 -6.53
CA ASP A 420 5.57 -13.61 -7.14
C ASP A 420 6.73 -13.55 -6.12
N VAL A 421 7.92 -14.01 -6.53
CA VAL A 421 9.08 -14.06 -5.63
C VAL A 421 9.71 -12.69 -5.47
N ALA A 422 9.82 -12.23 -4.23
CA ALA A 422 10.41 -10.96 -3.83
C ALA A 422 9.75 -9.71 -4.46
N ASP A 423 8.48 -9.83 -4.87
CA ASP A 423 7.67 -8.72 -5.41
C ASP A 423 8.33 -8.10 -6.65
N GLN A 424 8.69 -8.95 -7.61
CA GLN A 424 9.33 -8.53 -8.85
C GLN A 424 8.31 -7.84 -9.77
N ASP A 425 8.23 -6.51 -9.65
CA ASP A 425 7.28 -5.68 -10.42
C ASP A 425 7.21 -6.07 -11.92
N ASP A 426 6.02 -6.44 -12.39
CA ASP A 426 5.78 -6.80 -13.80
C ASP A 426 5.16 -5.64 -14.63
N GLY A 427 4.93 -4.49 -13.99
CA GLY A 427 4.30 -3.31 -14.60
C GLY A 427 2.76 -3.29 -14.58
N SER A 428 2.11 -4.23 -13.88
CA SER A 428 0.67 -4.26 -13.63
C SER A 428 0.20 -3.18 -12.61
N PRO A 429 -1.12 -2.97 -12.43
CA PRO A 429 -1.66 -2.02 -11.46
C PRO A 429 -1.18 -2.30 -10.03
N ASN A 430 -0.93 -1.23 -9.28
CA ASN A 430 -0.35 -1.26 -7.93
C ASN A 430 0.98 -2.06 -7.84
N ASN A 431 1.75 -2.09 -8.94
CA ASN A 431 3.00 -2.84 -9.11
C ASN A 431 2.88 -4.35 -8.82
N ALA A 432 1.69 -4.94 -8.95
CA ALA A 432 1.45 -6.34 -8.60
C ALA A 432 1.75 -6.71 -7.12
N MET A 433 1.78 -5.72 -6.21
CA MET A 433 2.20 -5.92 -4.82
C MET A 433 1.60 -7.19 -4.20
N ASN A 434 2.48 -8.09 -3.78
CA ASN A 434 2.13 -9.32 -3.10
C ASN A 434 1.20 -9.07 -1.90
N HIS A 435 0.18 -9.91 -1.76
CA HIS A 435 -0.70 -9.90 -0.59
C HIS A 435 -0.17 -10.85 0.49
N PRO A 436 -0.55 -10.65 1.78
CA PRO A 436 -0.20 -11.61 2.82
C PRO A 436 -0.74 -13.01 2.51
N ILE A 437 -0.05 -14.05 2.98
CA ILE A 437 -0.55 -15.41 3.02
C ILE A 437 -0.83 -15.76 4.46
N ILE A 438 -2.10 -15.91 4.81
CA ILE A 438 -2.52 -16.40 6.12
C ILE A 438 -2.47 -17.93 6.09
N GLU A 439 -1.76 -18.53 7.03
CA GLU A 439 -1.65 -19.99 7.12
C GLU A 439 -2.71 -20.59 8.04
N ARG A 440 -3.08 -19.86 9.10
CA ARG A 440 -4.14 -20.28 10.02
C ARG A 440 -4.71 -19.12 10.83
N ALA A 441 -5.95 -19.28 11.27
CA ALA A 441 -6.63 -18.41 12.23
C ALA A 441 -7.32 -19.25 13.30
N ILE A 442 -6.88 -19.11 14.55
CA ILE A 442 -7.33 -19.96 15.67
C ILE A 442 -7.96 -19.09 16.77
N LEU A 443 -9.24 -19.36 17.09
CA LEU A 443 -9.91 -18.78 18.26
C LEU A 443 -9.51 -19.55 19.52
N SER A 444 -8.71 -18.94 20.39
CA SER A 444 -8.35 -19.48 21.71
C SER A 444 -8.30 -18.37 22.76
N GLY A 445 -8.68 -18.69 24.00
CA GLY A 445 -8.61 -17.74 25.11
C GLY A 445 -9.44 -16.45 24.94
N GLY A 446 -10.43 -16.42 24.04
CA GLY A 446 -11.22 -15.23 23.71
C GLY A 446 -10.51 -14.23 22.79
N GLN A 447 -9.48 -14.68 22.06
CA GLN A 447 -8.77 -13.92 21.03
C GLN A 447 -8.54 -14.81 19.82
N THR A 448 -8.26 -14.21 18.66
CA THR A 448 -7.91 -14.96 17.46
C THR A 448 -6.43 -14.80 17.16
N LEU A 449 -5.67 -15.90 17.20
CA LEU A 449 -4.28 -15.94 16.74
C LEU A 449 -4.26 -16.15 15.23
N VAL A 450 -3.53 -15.32 14.50
CA VAL A 450 -3.35 -15.41 13.06
C VAL A 450 -1.86 -15.49 12.75
N ASP A 451 -1.46 -16.57 12.09
CA ASP A 451 -0.09 -16.78 11.63
C ASP A 451 -0.05 -16.78 10.11
N GLY A 452 1.02 -16.22 9.54
CA GLY A 452 1.19 -16.12 8.11
C GLY A 452 2.55 -15.58 7.71
N TRP A 453 2.69 -15.25 6.44
CA TRP A 453 3.89 -14.63 5.90
C TRP A 453 3.56 -13.67 4.76
N LEU A 454 4.48 -12.75 4.49
CA LEU A 454 4.45 -11.86 3.32
C LEU A 454 5.79 -11.97 2.61
N ASP A 455 5.75 -12.25 1.31
CA ASP A 455 6.91 -12.03 0.43
C ASP A 455 6.77 -10.64 -0.19
N GLY A 456 7.83 -9.85 -0.15
CA GLY A 456 7.80 -8.44 -0.53
C GLY A 456 9.20 -7.96 -0.90
N ILE A 457 9.28 -6.77 -1.49
CA ILE A 457 10.55 -6.15 -1.91
C ILE A 457 11.58 -6.21 -0.77
N PRO A 458 12.83 -6.64 -1.00
CA PRO A 458 13.83 -6.73 0.06
C PRO A 458 14.14 -5.39 0.73
N GLY A 459 14.08 -5.37 2.07
CA GLY A 459 14.22 -4.15 2.88
C GLY A 459 12.95 -3.30 2.94
N GLY A 460 11.88 -3.73 2.26
CA GLY A 460 10.57 -3.11 2.30
C GLY A 460 9.89 -3.28 3.65
N ARG A 461 8.92 -2.40 3.90
CA ARG A 461 8.08 -2.47 5.10
C ARG A 461 6.63 -2.29 4.75
N PHE A 462 5.82 -3.16 5.32
CA PHE A 462 4.42 -3.31 4.99
C PHE A 462 3.57 -3.26 6.25
N ARG A 463 2.49 -2.49 6.20
CA ARG A 463 1.41 -2.54 7.18
C ARG A 463 0.43 -3.60 6.72
N LEU A 464 0.31 -4.66 7.50
CA LEU A 464 -0.69 -5.69 7.33
C LEU A 464 -1.99 -5.26 8.01
N GLU A 465 -3.10 -5.21 7.28
CA GLU A 465 -4.42 -4.97 7.84
C GLU A 465 -5.26 -6.23 7.77
N PHE A 466 -5.86 -6.62 8.90
CA PHE A 466 -6.63 -7.86 9.02
C PHE A 466 -8.12 -7.55 9.14
N PHE A 467 -8.91 -8.30 8.40
CA PHE A 467 -10.36 -8.15 8.33
C PHE A 467 -11.05 -9.48 8.57
N THR A 468 -12.23 -9.45 9.17
CA THR A 468 -13.13 -10.61 9.16
C THR A 468 -14.34 -10.34 8.28
N SER A 469 -14.80 -11.41 7.63
CA SER A 469 -16.02 -11.44 6.83
C SER A 469 -16.86 -12.65 7.23
N SER A 470 -18.18 -12.51 7.10
CA SER A 470 -19.12 -13.60 7.40
C SER A 470 -18.89 -14.87 6.57
N SER A 471 -18.39 -14.72 5.34
CA SER A 471 -17.94 -15.81 4.47
C SER A 471 -16.81 -15.33 3.54
N ALA A 472 -16.08 -16.26 2.93
CA ALA A 472 -15.17 -15.93 1.85
C ALA A 472 -15.94 -15.42 0.62
N ASP A 473 -15.29 -14.55 -0.15
CA ASP A 473 -15.72 -14.19 -1.50
C ASP A 473 -15.73 -15.45 -2.40
N PRO A 474 -16.60 -15.54 -3.43
CA PRO A 474 -16.63 -16.68 -4.36
C PRO A 474 -15.29 -16.99 -5.06
N SER A 475 -14.39 -16.01 -5.20
CA SER A 475 -13.03 -16.23 -5.72
C SER A 475 -12.12 -16.99 -4.75
N GLY A 476 -12.50 -17.10 -3.47
CA GLY A 476 -11.65 -17.61 -2.39
C GLY A 476 -10.76 -16.55 -1.73
N SER A 477 -10.57 -15.39 -2.38
CA SER A 477 -9.86 -14.25 -1.80
C SER A 477 -10.86 -13.23 -1.25
N GLY A 478 -10.85 -13.11 0.07
CA GLY A 478 -11.96 -12.52 0.79
C GLY A 478 -11.77 -11.04 0.99
N GLU A 479 -12.69 -10.27 0.45
CA GLU A 479 -13.08 -8.93 0.91
C GLU A 479 -12.93 -8.67 2.42
N GLY A 480 -12.84 -7.41 2.81
CA GLY A 480 -12.71 -6.98 4.20
C GLY A 480 -13.97 -6.30 4.74
N GLU A 481 -14.88 -7.06 5.36
CA GLU A 481 -16.13 -6.54 5.93
C GLU A 481 -15.91 -5.79 7.26
N THR A 482 -15.13 -6.36 8.17
CA THR A 482 -14.89 -5.76 9.50
C THR A 482 -13.41 -5.72 9.81
N PHE A 483 -12.85 -4.52 10.02
CA PHE A 483 -11.46 -4.33 10.43
C PHE A 483 -11.22 -4.87 11.86
N LEU A 484 -10.19 -5.71 12.01
CA LEU A 484 -9.82 -6.34 13.28
C LEU A 484 -8.61 -5.68 13.93
N GLY A 485 -7.67 -5.20 13.12
CA GLY A 485 -6.39 -4.67 13.59
C GLY A 485 -5.34 -4.65 12.50
N ALA A 486 -4.16 -4.14 12.84
CA ALA A 486 -3.03 -4.08 11.92
C ALA A 486 -1.70 -4.39 12.61
N SER A 487 -0.74 -4.89 11.83
CA SER A 487 0.63 -5.16 12.27
C SER A 487 1.63 -4.67 11.22
N TRP A 488 2.90 -4.50 11.61
CA TRP A 488 3.97 -4.16 10.69
C TRP A 488 4.86 -5.37 10.44
N VAL A 489 5.25 -5.57 9.20
CA VAL A 489 6.24 -6.57 8.81
C VAL A 489 7.33 -5.92 7.94
N GLU A 490 8.57 -6.32 8.13
CA GLU A 490 9.70 -5.90 7.30
C GLU A 490 10.19 -7.11 6.52
N THR A 491 10.25 -7.00 5.20
CA THR A 491 10.70 -8.07 4.32
C THR A 491 12.20 -7.96 4.10
N SER A 492 12.85 -9.11 3.96
CA SER A 492 14.27 -9.19 3.63
C SER A 492 14.40 -9.79 2.24
N ARG A 493 15.49 -10.50 1.92
CA ARG A 493 15.63 -11.14 0.60
C ARG A 493 14.75 -12.38 0.40
N GLY A 494 13.92 -12.73 1.38
CA GLY A 494 12.88 -13.77 1.30
C GLY A 494 11.70 -13.41 2.21
N PRO A 495 10.67 -14.28 2.28
CA PRO A 495 9.42 -13.99 2.95
C PRO A 495 9.59 -13.71 4.44
N ALA A 496 8.83 -12.74 4.94
CA ALA A 496 8.77 -12.42 6.36
C ALA A 496 7.56 -13.07 7.01
N VAL A 497 7.80 -13.87 8.05
CA VAL A 497 6.76 -14.52 8.85
C VAL A 497 6.18 -13.52 9.86
N PHE A 498 4.88 -13.60 10.10
CA PHE A 498 4.19 -12.83 11.14
C PHE A 498 3.28 -13.74 11.98
N SER A 499 3.11 -13.35 13.24
CA SER A 499 2.13 -13.91 14.16
C SER A 499 1.46 -12.75 14.89
N VAL A 500 0.13 -12.65 14.81
CA VAL A 500 -0.64 -11.55 15.38
C VAL A 500 -1.83 -12.05 16.19
N THR A 501 -2.12 -11.37 17.29
CA THR A 501 -3.29 -11.65 18.12
C THR A 501 -4.33 -10.56 17.90
N LEU A 502 -5.51 -10.97 17.44
CA LEU A 502 -6.63 -10.11 17.05
C LEU A 502 -7.82 -10.28 18.02
N PRO A 503 -8.79 -9.34 18.02
CA PRO A 503 -10.07 -9.54 18.71
C PRO A 503 -10.73 -10.87 18.33
N ALA A 504 -11.57 -11.41 19.22
CA ALA A 504 -12.27 -12.67 18.99
C ALA A 504 -13.11 -12.62 17.70
N VAL A 505 -12.85 -13.57 16.81
CA VAL A 505 -13.66 -13.84 15.62
C VAL A 505 -14.33 -15.19 15.80
N GLY A 506 -15.62 -15.28 15.47
CA GLY A 506 -16.40 -16.51 15.64
C GLY A 506 -15.90 -17.62 14.72
N THR A 507 -15.89 -18.86 15.21
CA THR A 507 -15.55 -20.02 14.38
C THR A 507 -16.49 -20.13 13.18
N GLY A 508 -15.95 -20.38 11.99
CA GLY A 508 -16.69 -20.45 10.73
C GLY A 508 -16.77 -19.12 9.96
N GLN A 509 -16.45 -17.99 10.59
CA GLN A 509 -16.13 -16.76 9.85
C GLN A 509 -14.74 -16.88 9.22
N VAL A 510 -14.42 -15.98 8.30
CA VAL A 510 -13.11 -15.97 7.65
C VAL A 510 -12.30 -14.72 8.03
N ILE A 511 -10.98 -14.83 7.92
CA ILE A 511 -10.05 -13.72 7.99
C ILE A 511 -9.32 -13.57 6.66
N SER A 512 -9.18 -12.34 6.20
CA SER A 512 -8.33 -11.93 5.09
C SER A 512 -7.45 -10.75 5.51
N ALA A 513 -6.43 -10.45 4.72
CA ALA A 513 -5.55 -9.31 4.98
C ALA A 513 -5.09 -8.61 3.70
N THR A 514 -4.73 -7.34 3.83
CA THR A 514 -3.99 -6.57 2.81
C THR A 514 -2.61 -6.19 3.33
N ALA A 515 -1.66 -5.94 2.43
CA ALA A 515 -0.37 -5.34 2.72
C ALA A 515 -0.30 -3.95 2.08
N THR A 516 0.01 -2.92 2.87
CA THR A 516 0.28 -1.56 2.37
C THR A 516 1.74 -1.21 2.59
N ALA A 517 2.49 -0.94 1.54
CA ALA A 517 3.88 -0.50 1.65
C ALA A 517 4.00 0.92 2.25
N ASP A 518 5.03 1.14 3.06
CA ASP A 518 5.47 2.49 3.45
C ASP A 518 6.55 3.06 2.51
N GLU A 519 6.94 4.32 2.75
CA GLU A 519 7.94 5.08 1.99
C GLU A 519 9.32 4.40 1.87
N ARG A 520 9.62 3.37 2.67
CA ARG A 520 10.87 2.60 2.57
C ARG A 520 10.85 1.57 1.45
N SER A 521 9.67 1.24 0.94
CA SER A 521 9.52 0.32 -0.18
C SER A 521 9.74 1.09 -1.47
N THR A 522 10.82 0.79 -2.19
CA THR A 522 11.36 1.60 -3.31
C THR A 522 10.41 1.79 -4.49
N ASN A 523 9.27 1.08 -4.50
CA ASN A 523 8.33 1.02 -5.64
C ASN A 523 7.01 1.77 -5.37
N GLY A 524 6.83 2.41 -4.19
CA GLY A 524 5.70 3.30 -3.87
C GLY A 524 4.73 2.76 -2.80
N GLU A 525 3.85 3.63 -2.29
CA GLU A 525 2.95 3.37 -1.14
C GLU A 525 1.65 2.62 -1.52
N GLY A 526 1.77 1.56 -2.33
CA GLY A 526 0.63 0.78 -2.82
C GLY A 526 0.02 -0.16 -1.78
N THR A 527 -1.23 -0.60 -2.01
CA THR A 527 -1.91 -1.64 -1.22
C THR A 527 -2.28 -2.86 -2.05
N SER A 528 -1.85 -4.05 -1.61
CA SER A 528 -2.15 -5.33 -2.25
C SER A 528 -3.66 -5.59 -2.37
N GLN A 529 -4.04 -6.55 -3.22
CA GLN A 529 -5.37 -7.17 -3.10
C GLN A 529 -5.53 -7.85 -1.73
N PHE A 530 -6.77 -8.23 -1.39
CA PHE A 530 -7.01 -9.06 -0.21
C PHE A 530 -6.41 -10.46 -0.40
N SER A 531 -5.84 -11.01 0.67
CA SER A 531 -5.35 -12.38 0.73
C SER A 531 -6.47 -13.41 0.50
N PRO A 532 -6.12 -14.65 0.14
CA PRO A 532 -6.97 -15.81 0.35
C PRO A 532 -7.57 -15.80 1.76
N ALA A 533 -8.86 -16.09 1.85
CA ALA A 533 -9.60 -16.08 3.10
C ALA A 533 -9.36 -17.39 3.88
N VAL A 534 -9.02 -17.28 5.16
CA VAL A 534 -8.82 -18.43 6.06
C VAL A 534 -9.94 -18.52 7.06
N THR A 535 -10.56 -19.70 7.16
CA THR A 535 -11.63 -19.96 8.14
C THR A 535 -11.07 -19.98 9.55
N VAL A 536 -11.72 -19.28 10.47
CA VAL A 536 -11.40 -19.31 11.89
C VAL A 536 -11.90 -20.61 12.50
N VAL A 537 -10.99 -21.33 13.17
CA VAL A 537 -11.27 -22.62 13.81
C VAL A 537 -10.94 -22.58 15.30
N ALA A 538 -11.55 -23.48 16.08
CA ALA A 538 -11.18 -23.70 17.47
C ALA A 538 -10.17 -24.86 17.57
N PRO A 539 -9.24 -24.82 18.54
CA PRO A 539 -8.33 -25.93 18.76
C PRO A 539 -9.08 -27.19 19.26
N ASN A 540 -8.67 -28.35 18.78
CA ASN A 540 -9.17 -29.66 19.22
C ASN A 540 -8.14 -30.44 20.06
N VAL A 541 -6.89 -29.96 20.12
CA VAL A 541 -5.89 -30.37 21.11
C VAL A 541 -5.63 -29.22 22.06
N THR A 542 -6.17 -29.32 23.28
CA THR A 542 -6.27 -28.22 24.25
C THR A 542 -5.56 -28.49 25.57
N THR A 543 -5.00 -29.69 25.74
CA THR A 543 -4.32 -30.07 26.98
C THR A 543 -3.05 -30.87 26.70
N PHE A 544 -2.08 -30.74 27.62
CA PHE A 544 -0.85 -31.52 27.66
C PHE A 544 -1.04 -32.92 28.25
N ALA A 545 -2.26 -33.28 28.69
CA ALA A 545 -2.54 -34.62 29.17
C ALA A 545 -2.26 -35.65 28.06
N ASP A 546 -1.67 -36.79 28.41
CA ASP A 546 -1.37 -37.86 27.45
C ASP A 546 -2.64 -38.58 26.93
N SER A 547 -3.76 -38.50 27.65
CA SER A 547 -5.01 -39.12 27.24
C SER A 547 -6.24 -38.36 27.77
N GLY A 548 -7.40 -38.69 27.21
CA GLY A 548 -8.69 -38.06 27.55
C GLY A 548 -9.04 -36.91 26.61
N PRO A 549 -10.24 -36.33 26.75
CA PRO A 549 -10.72 -35.26 25.88
C PRO A 549 -9.74 -34.08 25.77
N GLY A 550 -9.48 -33.62 24.55
CA GLY A 550 -8.55 -32.52 24.26
C GLY A 550 -7.07 -32.89 24.27
N SER A 551 -6.69 -34.14 24.55
CA SER A 551 -5.30 -34.60 24.41
C SER A 551 -4.94 -34.86 22.95
N PHE A 552 -3.64 -34.73 22.62
CA PHE A 552 -3.12 -35.07 21.29
C PHE A 552 -3.43 -36.52 20.91
N ARG A 553 -3.29 -37.46 21.85
CA ARG A 553 -3.63 -38.88 21.65
C ARG A 553 -5.10 -39.08 21.30
N GLN A 554 -6.01 -38.44 22.03
CA GLN A 554 -7.44 -38.58 21.76
C GLN A 554 -7.78 -37.99 20.39
N ALA A 555 -7.21 -36.84 20.03
CA ALA A 555 -7.44 -36.23 18.72
C ALA A 555 -6.95 -37.11 17.56
N LEU A 556 -5.81 -37.80 17.70
CA LEU A 556 -5.36 -38.80 16.73
C LEU A 556 -6.32 -39.99 16.62
N MET A 557 -6.83 -40.48 17.75
CA MET A 557 -7.82 -41.57 17.74
C MET A 557 -9.13 -41.14 17.07
N ASP A 558 -9.57 -39.90 17.31
CA ASP A 558 -10.78 -39.37 16.73
C ASP A 558 -10.63 -39.19 15.21
N ALA A 559 -9.51 -38.64 14.74
CA ALA A 559 -9.18 -38.53 13.31
C ALA A 559 -9.11 -39.90 12.63
N ASN A 560 -8.42 -40.88 13.22
CA ASN A 560 -8.35 -42.23 12.65
C ASN A 560 -9.72 -42.93 12.57
N ASN A 561 -10.69 -42.53 13.38
CA ASN A 561 -12.06 -43.09 13.37
C ASN A 561 -13.03 -42.28 12.51
N HIS A 562 -12.64 -41.08 12.08
CA HIS A 562 -13.40 -40.24 11.19
C HIS A 562 -13.10 -40.59 9.72
N ALA A 563 -14.07 -40.36 8.83
CA ALA A 563 -13.93 -40.65 7.41
C ALA A 563 -13.75 -39.33 6.65
N GLY A 564 -12.64 -39.21 5.92
CA GLY A 564 -12.28 -38.02 5.17
C GLY A 564 -11.12 -37.26 5.83
N PRO A 565 -10.82 -36.04 5.35
CA PRO A 565 -9.71 -35.24 5.86
C PRO A 565 -9.98 -34.73 7.28
N ASP A 566 -8.98 -34.83 8.14
CA ASP A 566 -8.99 -34.32 9.51
C ASP A 566 -7.92 -33.25 9.74
N ILE A 567 -8.24 -32.26 10.59
CA ILE A 567 -7.28 -31.23 11.00
C ILE A 567 -7.17 -31.22 12.52
N LEU A 568 -5.96 -31.49 13.01
CA LEU A 568 -5.57 -31.35 14.41
C LEU A 568 -4.95 -29.98 14.60
N VAL A 569 -5.70 -29.09 15.23
CA VAL A 569 -5.27 -27.73 15.58
C VAL A 569 -4.94 -27.72 17.06
N LEU A 570 -3.65 -27.56 17.36
CA LEU A 570 -3.17 -27.46 18.73
C LEU A 570 -3.39 -26.05 19.26
N ASP A 571 -3.88 -25.96 20.49
CA ASP A 571 -4.13 -24.69 21.17
C ASP A 571 -2.82 -23.89 21.26
N PRO A 572 -2.81 -22.61 20.83
CA PRO A 572 -1.67 -21.72 21.01
C PRO A 572 -1.12 -21.64 22.45
N GLY A 573 -1.96 -21.87 23.46
CA GLY A 573 -1.53 -21.99 24.85
C GLY A 573 -0.54 -23.14 25.13
N LEU A 574 -0.34 -24.06 24.17
CA LEU A 574 0.64 -25.14 24.23
C LEU A 574 2.01 -24.76 23.63
N ALA A 575 2.22 -23.52 23.18
CA ALA A 575 3.50 -23.05 22.66
C ALA A 575 4.65 -23.33 23.64
N GLY A 576 5.78 -23.81 23.13
CA GLY A 576 6.97 -24.14 23.92
C GLY A 576 6.84 -25.33 24.89
N GLN A 577 5.69 -26.03 24.92
CA GLN A 577 5.48 -27.16 25.83
C GLN A 577 6.06 -28.47 25.27
N VAL A 578 6.46 -29.38 26.16
CA VAL A 578 6.95 -30.72 25.81
C VAL A 578 5.95 -31.79 26.23
N LEU A 579 5.29 -32.40 25.26
CA LEU A 579 4.44 -33.58 25.47
C LEU A 579 5.28 -34.85 25.46
N LYS A 580 5.14 -35.66 26.51
CA LYS A 580 5.81 -36.95 26.68
C LYS A 580 4.75 -38.06 26.80
N PRO A 581 4.37 -38.72 25.69
CA PRO A 581 3.36 -39.77 25.74
C PRO A 581 3.79 -40.90 26.67
N THR A 582 2.88 -41.48 27.48
CA THR A 582 3.25 -42.56 28.42
C THR A 582 3.33 -43.93 27.76
N THR A 583 2.64 -44.10 26.64
CA THR A 583 2.71 -45.25 25.72
C THR A 583 2.87 -44.77 24.29
N ASP A 584 3.15 -45.68 23.36
CA ASP A 584 3.18 -45.36 21.93
C ASP A 584 1.87 -44.69 21.49
N LEU A 585 1.99 -43.65 20.67
CA LEU A 585 0.83 -43.02 20.03
C LEU A 585 0.28 -43.96 18.94
N PRO A 586 -1.04 -43.95 18.69
CA PRO A 586 -1.59 -44.69 17.55
C PRO A 586 -0.97 -44.17 16.23
N PRO A 587 -0.68 -45.05 15.26
CA PRO A 587 -0.27 -44.61 13.92
C PRO A 587 -1.33 -43.72 13.29
N ILE A 588 -0.91 -42.78 12.45
CA ILE A 588 -1.83 -41.99 11.62
C ILE A 588 -2.23 -42.85 10.41
N THR A 589 -3.52 -43.11 10.25
CA THR A 589 -4.04 -44.04 9.24
C THR A 589 -4.94 -43.41 8.18
N GLY A 590 -5.39 -42.18 8.39
CA GLY A 590 -6.24 -41.42 7.47
C GLY A 590 -5.56 -40.15 6.96
N GLU A 591 -6.29 -39.39 6.13
CA GLU A 591 -5.86 -38.07 5.67
C GLU A 591 -5.90 -37.08 6.86
N THR A 592 -4.74 -36.54 7.25
CA THR A 592 -4.65 -35.77 8.50
C THR A 592 -3.63 -34.64 8.41
N THR A 593 -4.04 -33.42 8.73
CA THR A 593 -3.16 -32.26 8.90
C THR A 593 -2.97 -31.96 10.39
N ILE A 594 -1.72 -31.85 10.86
CA ILE A 594 -1.38 -31.49 12.24
C ILE A 594 -0.67 -30.14 12.24
N GLN A 595 -1.26 -29.17 12.93
CA GLN A 595 -0.74 -27.80 13.04
C GLN A 595 -0.38 -27.50 14.49
N ALA A 596 0.92 -27.41 14.78
CA ALA A 596 1.42 -27.13 16.11
C ALA A 596 1.71 -25.62 16.31
N PRO A 597 1.55 -25.06 17.53
CA PRO A 597 2.08 -23.75 17.85
C PRO A 597 3.61 -23.78 17.92
N GLU A 598 4.22 -22.61 17.82
CA GLU A 598 5.68 -22.49 17.83
C GLU A 598 6.30 -23.14 19.08
N GLY A 599 7.36 -23.92 18.87
CA GLY A 599 8.10 -24.57 19.93
C GLY A 599 7.38 -25.73 20.63
N PHE A 600 6.20 -26.16 20.17
CA PHE A 600 5.57 -27.37 20.72
C PHE A 600 6.38 -28.61 20.35
N VAL A 601 6.67 -29.42 21.37
CA VAL A 601 7.51 -30.60 21.26
C VAL A 601 6.72 -31.87 21.57
N LEU A 602 6.84 -32.87 20.70
CA LEU A 602 6.42 -34.24 20.94
C LEU A 602 7.65 -35.12 21.15
N SER A 603 7.93 -35.47 22.40
CA SER A 603 9.13 -36.21 22.80
C SER A 603 8.86 -37.71 22.96
N GLY A 604 9.70 -38.54 22.34
CA GLY A 604 9.76 -39.98 22.55
C GLY A 604 10.35 -40.39 23.91
N ASN A 605 10.83 -39.41 24.69
CA ASN A 605 11.39 -39.60 26.02
C ASN A 605 12.39 -40.77 26.10
N ASN A 606 13.23 -40.90 25.07
CA ASN A 606 14.28 -41.91 24.89
C ASN A 606 13.79 -43.37 24.94
N THR A 607 12.50 -43.61 24.76
CA THR A 607 11.90 -44.94 24.99
C THR A 607 10.86 -45.35 23.96
N ARG A 608 10.47 -44.46 23.06
CA ARG A 608 9.48 -44.73 22.01
C ARG A 608 9.65 -43.79 20.83
N ARG A 609 9.00 -44.16 19.72
CA ARG A 609 8.87 -43.31 18.53
C ARG A 609 7.80 -42.23 18.75
N PRO A 610 8.07 -40.95 18.43
CA PRO A 610 7.07 -39.89 18.45
C PRO A 610 5.88 -40.17 17.52
N LEU A 611 6.10 -40.48 16.24
CA LEU A 611 5.03 -40.67 15.25
C LEU A 611 5.29 -41.84 14.30
N THR A 612 4.22 -42.55 13.93
CA THR A 612 4.22 -43.55 12.86
C THR A 612 3.14 -43.19 11.85
N ILE A 613 3.49 -43.15 10.57
CA ILE A 613 2.59 -42.83 9.47
C ILE A 613 2.33 -44.11 8.67
N ASN A 614 1.07 -44.50 8.55
CA ASN A 614 0.64 -45.67 7.79
C ASN A 614 -0.73 -45.38 7.17
N ALA A 615 -0.75 -44.50 6.18
CA ALA A 615 -1.98 -43.99 5.58
C ALA A 615 -2.00 -44.27 4.07
N PRO A 616 -2.13 -45.54 3.62
CA PRO A 616 -2.05 -45.90 2.21
C PRO A 616 -3.04 -45.11 1.34
N GLY A 617 -2.51 -44.42 0.33
CA GLY A 617 -3.30 -43.60 -0.59
C GLY A 617 -3.92 -42.34 0.01
N GLN A 618 -3.49 -41.94 1.21
CA GLN A 618 -3.93 -40.72 1.89
C GLN A 618 -2.75 -39.76 2.11
N GLU A 619 -3.06 -38.49 2.40
CA GLU A 619 -2.08 -37.44 2.67
C GLU A 619 -2.03 -37.07 4.15
N VAL A 620 -0.83 -37.06 4.73
CA VAL A 620 -0.56 -36.57 6.09
C VAL A 620 0.37 -35.37 6.02
N THR A 621 -0.06 -34.26 6.61
CA THR A 621 0.71 -33.00 6.61
C THR A 621 1.06 -32.59 8.04
N LEU A 622 2.35 -32.44 8.34
CA LEU A 622 2.87 -32.01 9.64
C LEU A 622 3.48 -30.61 9.52
N ILE A 623 3.01 -29.68 10.35
CA ILE A 623 3.41 -28.27 10.30
C ILE A 623 3.87 -27.81 11.68
N ASN A 624 5.08 -27.21 11.74
CA ASN A 624 5.66 -26.59 12.94
C ASN A 624 5.86 -27.55 14.14
N LEU A 625 5.98 -28.86 13.89
CA LEU A 625 6.21 -29.85 14.95
C LEU A 625 7.71 -30.02 15.26
N ILE A 626 8.03 -30.08 16.54
CA ILE A 626 9.33 -30.58 17.01
C ILE A 626 9.15 -32.01 17.51
N LEU A 627 9.86 -32.96 16.91
CA LEU A 627 9.92 -34.36 17.33
C LEU A 627 11.30 -34.63 17.90
N GLU A 628 11.37 -35.08 19.15
CA GLU A 628 12.67 -35.28 19.82
C GLU A 628 12.75 -36.53 20.68
N ASP A 629 13.97 -36.90 21.08
CA ASP A 629 14.25 -38.02 21.99
C ASP A 629 13.56 -39.33 21.57
N GLY A 630 13.39 -39.55 20.26
CA GLY A 630 12.78 -40.75 19.73
C GLY A 630 13.68 -41.96 19.93
N SER A 631 13.11 -43.12 20.24
CA SER A 631 13.85 -44.38 20.27
C SER A 631 13.02 -45.53 19.71
N ALA A 632 13.54 -46.20 18.67
CA ALA A 632 12.89 -47.32 18.00
C ALA A 632 13.90 -48.17 17.22
N ASP A 633 13.44 -49.27 16.62
CA ASP A 633 14.26 -50.06 15.70
C ASP A 633 14.63 -49.24 14.46
N ASP A 634 13.64 -48.84 13.65
CA ASP A 634 13.84 -47.95 12.50
C ASP A 634 13.01 -46.66 12.64
N GLY A 635 13.47 -45.56 12.05
CA GLY A 635 12.71 -44.31 12.00
C GLY A 635 12.40 -43.80 13.41
N ALA A 636 13.42 -43.54 14.22
CA ALA A 636 13.21 -43.29 15.65
C ALA A 636 12.45 -41.99 15.94
N GLY A 637 12.57 -40.96 15.10
CA GLY A 637 11.68 -39.80 15.10
C GLY A 637 10.35 -40.07 14.39
N ILE A 638 10.43 -40.48 13.11
CA ILE A 638 9.28 -40.82 12.27
C ILE A 638 9.56 -42.12 11.50
N LEU A 639 8.58 -43.02 11.54
CA LEU A 639 8.50 -44.16 10.61
C LEU A 639 7.36 -43.91 9.62
N HIS A 640 7.71 -43.77 8.35
CA HIS A 640 6.77 -43.66 7.24
C HIS A 640 6.66 -45.01 6.53
N ILE A 641 5.49 -45.65 6.66
CA ILE A 641 5.23 -46.98 6.11
C ILE A 641 4.69 -46.87 4.67
N ASP A 642 3.62 -46.08 4.48
CA ASP A 642 2.97 -45.87 3.18
C ASP A 642 2.07 -44.61 3.22
N GLY A 643 1.67 -44.12 2.05
CA GLY A 643 0.92 -42.86 1.87
C GLY A 643 1.77 -41.70 1.38
N THR A 644 1.26 -40.49 1.52
CA THR A 644 2.02 -39.24 1.30
C THR A 644 2.22 -38.52 2.62
N LEU A 645 3.48 -38.20 2.97
CA LEU A 645 3.83 -37.40 4.13
C LEU A 645 4.47 -36.07 3.71
N ASN A 646 3.85 -34.97 4.09
CA ASN A 646 4.40 -33.62 3.90
C ASN A 646 4.88 -33.08 5.25
N LEU A 647 6.19 -32.87 5.39
CA LEU A 647 6.81 -32.19 6.52
C LEU A 647 7.09 -30.74 6.12
N ARG A 648 6.55 -29.78 6.87
CA ARG A 648 6.76 -28.35 6.65
C ARG A 648 7.18 -27.69 7.95
N ARG A 649 8.33 -27.01 7.96
CA ARG A 649 8.81 -26.30 9.16
C ARG A 649 8.93 -27.17 10.40
N CYS A 650 9.26 -28.45 10.22
CA CYS A 650 9.41 -29.42 11.30
C CYS A 650 10.88 -29.56 11.72
N ILE A 651 11.09 -29.87 12.99
CA ILE A 651 12.42 -30.17 13.56
C ILE A 651 12.38 -31.59 14.11
N ILE A 652 13.24 -32.47 13.60
CA ILE A 652 13.41 -33.84 14.09
C ILE A 652 14.81 -33.93 14.68
N ARG A 653 14.92 -34.13 15.99
CA ARG A 653 16.22 -34.05 16.67
C ARG A 653 16.45 -35.11 17.73
N ASP A 654 17.72 -35.41 17.99
CA ASP A 654 18.15 -36.25 19.11
C ASP A 654 17.43 -37.62 19.17
N CYS A 655 17.00 -38.15 18.02
CA CYS A 655 16.34 -39.44 17.92
C CYS A 655 17.37 -40.55 17.64
N THR A 656 17.22 -41.71 18.27
CA THR A 656 18.17 -42.83 18.24
C THR A 656 17.49 -44.12 17.75
N ALA A 657 17.90 -44.60 16.57
CA ALA A 657 17.47 -45.87 15.99
C ALA A 657 18.51 -46.97 16.24
N THR A 658 18.08 -48.17 16.65
CA THR A 658 18.99 -49.34 16.76
C THR A 658 19.18 -50.07 15.42
N GLY A 659 18.36 -49.74 14.42
CA GLY A 659 18.45 -50.11 13.02
C GLY A 659 18.75 -48.87 12.16
N ASP A 660 17.91 -48.58 11.18
CA ASP A 660 18.12 -47.52 10.20
C ASP A 660 17.22 -46.28 10.46
N GLY A 661 17.66 -45.09 10.03
CA GLY A 661 16.83 -43.88 10.08
C GLY A 661 16.67 -43.31 11.48
N GLY A 662 17.70 -42.62 11.99
CA GLY A 662 17.62 -41.99 13.31
C GLY A 662 16.50 -40.95 13.39
N GLY A 663 16.44 -40.03 12.44
CA GLY A 663 15.36 -39.06 12.34
C GLY A 663 14.11 -39.60 11.63
N LEU A 664 14.26 -40.00 10.36
CA LEU A 664 13.15 -40.46 9.50
C LEU A 664 13.53 -41.72 8.72
N ALA A 665 12.62 -42.70 8.70
CA ALA A 665 12.69 -43.85 7.80
C ALA A 665 11.50 -43.92 6.84
N VAL A 666 11.79 -44.00 5.55
CA VAL A 666 10.80 -44.09 4.46
C VAL A 666 10.78 -45.51 3.89
N GLN A 667 9.70 -46.26 4.11
CA GLN A 667 9.56 -47.65 3.64
C GLN A 667 8.85 -47.75 2.28
N ALA A 668 7.81 -46.94 2.06
CA ALA A 668 7.10 -46.81 0.79
C ALA A 668 6.40 -45.44 0.70
N GLY A 669 5.64 -45.21 -0.37
CA GLY A 669 4.88 -43.98 -0.59
C GLY A 669 5.75 -42.80 -1.02
N VAL A 670 5.29 -41.58 -0.72
CA VAL A 670 5.98 -40.33 -1.06
C VAL A 670 6.20 -39.49 0.20
N VAL A 671 7.41 -39.00 0.42
CA VAL A 671 7.70 -38.05 1.50
C VAL A 671 8.24 -36.75 0.92
N ASN A 672 7.59 -35.64 1.23
CA ASN A 672 8.02 -34.30 0.90
C ASN A 672 8.49 -33.59 2.16
N VAL A 673 9.69 -33.06 2.15
CA VAL A 673 10.32 -32.36 3.26
C VAL A 673 10.65 -30.95 2.81
N GLU A 674 10.01 -29.96 3.42
CA GLU A 674 10.13 -28.56 3.05
C GLU A 674 10.47 -27.72 4.28
N ASP A 675 11.53 -26.92 4.20
CA ASP A 675 11.93 -26.01 5.28
C ASP A 675 12.10 -26.77 6.63
N CYS A 676 12.76 -27.92 6.65
CA CYS A 676 12.85 -28.78 7.85
C CYS A 676 14.28 -28.95 8.37
N ARG A 677 14.42 -29.34 9.64
CA ARG A 677 15.71 -29.61 10.28
C ARG A 677 15.77 -31.04 10.82
N PHE A 678 16.85 -31.75 10.52
CA PHE A 678 17.20 -33.05 11.08
C PHE A 678 18.54 -32.89 11.81
N THR A 679 18.51 -32.82 13.14
CA THR A 679 19.70 -32.44 13.93
C THR A 679 20.05 -33.44 15.01
N GLY A 680 21.30 -33.89 15.08
CA GLY A 680 21.77 -34.74 16.19
C GLY A 680 21.14 -36.14 16.26
N ASN A 681 20.53 -36.61 15.17
CA ASN A 681 19.91 -37.94 15.14
C ASN A 681 20.98 -39.04 14.95
N HIS A 682 20.71 -40.24 15.49
CA HIS A 682 21.62 -41.38 15.48
C HIS A 682 20.94 -42.65 14.96
N ALA A 683 21.65 -43.42 14.14
CA ALA A 683 21.27 -44.78 13.77
C ALA A 683 22.46 -45.73 14.00
N ASP A 684 22.27 -46.86 14.67
CA ASP A 684 23.30 -47.91 14.75
C ASP A 684 23.55 -48.53 13.35
N GLY A 685 22.55 -48.51 12.48
CA GLY A 685 22.59 -48.87 11.07
C GLY A 685 22.97 -47.69 10.15
N SER A 686 22.12 -47.41 9.17
CA SER A 686 22.33 -46.40 8.11
C SER A 686 21.30 -45.27 8.17
N GLY A 687 21.66 -44.10 7.65
CA GLY A 687 20.77 -42.93 7.58
C GLY A 687 20.54 -42.30 8.96
N GLY A 688 21.58 -41.70 9.53
CA GLY A 688 21.49 -41.07 10.86
C GLY A 688 20.39 -40.01 10.90
N GLY A 689 20.35 -39.12 9.92
CA GLY A 689 19.25 -38.16 9.73
C GLY A 689 18.05 -38.80 9.04
N ILE A 690 18.20 -39.17 7.77
CA ILE A 690 17.13 -39.72 6.93
C ILE A 690 17.60 -40.99 6.22
N VAL A 691 16.75 -42.03 6.22
CA VAL A 691 16.93 -43.24 5.41
C VAL A 691 15.75 -43.40 4.44
N ARG A 692 16.04 -43.62 3.17
CA ARG A 692 15.07 -44.10 2.18
C ARG A 692 15.32 -45.59 1.95
N LEU A 693 14.35 -46.43 2.32
CA LEU A 693 14.33 -47.89 2.12
C LEU A 693 13.44 -48.27 0.91
N GLY A 694 12.40 -47.49 0.64
CA GLY A 694 11.51 -47.59 -0.52
C GLY A 694 10.79 -46.27 -0.77
N GLY A 695 9.96 -46.20 -1.82
CA GLY A 695 9.20 -44.99 -2.19
C GLY A 695 10.06 -43.81 -2.65
N ASP A 696 9.41 -42.65 -2.79
CA ASP A 696 10.02 -41.39 -3.23
C ASP A 696 10.26 -40.45 -2.04
N LEU A 697 11.41 -39.79 -2.03
CA LEU A 697 11.79 -38.80 -1.04
C LEU A 697 12.23 -37.50 -1.74
N ASN A 698 11.50 -36.42 -1.47
CA ASN A 698 11.79 -35.08 -1.99
C ASN A 698 12.12 -34.16 -0.82
N VAL A 699 13.34 -33.63 -0.79
CA VAL A 699 13.84 -32.77 0.30
C VAL A 699 14.24 -31.42 -0.30
N ASP A 700 13.59 -30.35 0.14
CA ASP A 700 13.87 -28.99 -0.30
C ASP A 700 14.04 -28.04 0.89
N ARG A 701 15.05 -27.19 0.82
CA ARG A 701 15.39 -26.21 1.86
C ARG A 701 15.51 -26.81 3.26
N ALA A 702 16.20 -27.95 3.37
CA ALA A 702 16.41 -28.62 4.66
C ALA A 702 17.83 -28.40 5.22
N LEU A 703 17.97 -28.63 6.53
CA LEU A 703 19.27 -28.73 7.22
C LEU A 703 19.41 -30.10 7.88
N LEU A 704 20.42 -30.86 7.46
CA LEU A 704 20.84 -32.11 8.09
C LEU A 704 22.17 -31.87 8.80
N ASP A 705 22.12 -31.69 10.12
CA ASP A 705 23.26 -31.25 10.93
C ASP A 705 23.59 -32.21 12.07
N GLY A 706 24.86 -32.60 12.21
CA GLY A 706 25.31 -33.38 13.37
C GLY A 706 24.74 -34.79 13.48
N ASN A 707 24.18 -35.36 12.40
CA ASN A 707 23.58 -36.69 12.44
C ASN A 707 24.65 -37.78 12.26
N THR A 708 24.43 -38.94 12.89
CA THR A 708 25.44 -40.01 12.97
C THR A 708 24.87 -41.38 12.61
N ALA A 709 25.64 -42.19 11.88
CA ALA A 709 25.27 -43.56 11.52
C ALA A 709 26.41 -44.55 11.81
N GLY A 710 26.08 -45.74 12.31
CA GLY A 710 27.05 -46.81 12.58
C GLY A 710 27.55 -47.53 11.34
N VAL A 711 26.84 -47.44 10.21
CA VAL A 711 27.18 -48.12 8.95
C VAL A 711 27.39 -47.13 7.79
N SER A 712 26.39 -46.33 7.43
CA SER A 712 26.46 -45.49 6.23
C SER A 712 25.49 -44.32 6.24
N GLY A 713 25.84 -43.20 5.58
CA GLY A 713 24.94 -42.06 5.40
C GLY A 713 24.61 -41.36 6.71
N GLY A 714 25.54 -40.57 7.26
CA GLY A 714 25.32 -39.87 8.52
C GLY A 714 24.15 -38.89 8.41
N GLY A 715 24.14 -38.05 7.37
CA GLY A 715 23.02 -37.17 7.05
C GLY A 715 21.89 -37.91 6.33
N GLY A 716 22.14 -38.37 5.11
CA GLY A 716 21.16 -39.09 4.28
C GLY A 716 21.66 -40.42 3.72
N TYR A 717 20.79 -41.41 3.63
CA TYR A 717 21.07 -42.72 3.03
C TYR A 717 19.98 -43.15 2.05
N CYS A 718 20.39 -43.50 0.83
CA CYS A 718 19.54 -44.15 -0.17
C CYS A 718 19.91 -45.63 -0.26
N ALA A 719 19.09 -46.49 0.34
CA ALA A 719 19.26 -47.94 0.31
C ALA A 719 18.98 -48.53 -1.08
N GLU A 720 19.33 -49.80 -1.31
CA GLU A 720 18.87 -50.54 -2.48
C GLU A 720 17.34 -50.62 -2.47
N GLY A 721 16.72 -50.37 -3.62
CA GLY A 721 15.26 -50.33 -3.74
C GLY A 721 14.57 -51.69 -3.51
N VAL A 722 13.29 -51.64 -3.14
CA VAL A 722 12.43 -52.84 -3.09
C VAL A 722 11.94 -53.16 -4.50
N PHE A 723 12.24 -54.37 -4.99
CA PHE A 723 11.81 -54.81 -6.33
C PHE A 723 10.29 -54.72 -6.51
N GLY A 724 9.84 -54.03 -7.56
CA GLY A 724 8.44 -53.96 -7.98
C GLY A 724 7.66 -52.70 -7.55
N GLN A 725 8.31 -51.74 -6.89
CA GLN A 725 7.71 -50.42 -6.59
C GLN A 725 7.74 -49.50 -7.83
N PRO A 726 6.72 -48.63 -8.03
CA PRO A 726 6.54 -47.86 -9.28
C PRO A 726 7.57 -46.73 -9.47
N SER A 727 8.01 -46.09 -8.40
CA SER A 727 9.04 -45.04 -8.37
C SER A 727 9.83 -45.13 -7.06
N GLN A 728 11.12 -44.80 -7.13
CA GLN A 728 12.05 -44.82 -5.99
C GLN A 728 13.11 -43.72 -6.12
N SER A 729 12.71 -42.45 -6.15
CA SER A 729 13.62 -41.30 -6.25
C SER A 729 14.05 -40.78 -4.87
N SER A 730 15.19 -40.09 -4.83
CA SER A 730 15.67 -39.39 -3.65
C SER A 730 16.33 -38.08 -4.05
N ASP A 731 15.52 -37.03 -4.08
CA ASP A 731 15.89 -35.74 -4.63
C ASP A 731 16.07 -34.73 -3.50
N TYR A 732 17.24 -34.09 -3.48
CA TYR A 732 17.62 -33.09 -2.49
C TYR A 732 17.93 -31.77 -3.21
N ARG A 733 17.23 -30.71 -2.84
CA ARG A 733 17.38 -29.36 -3.40
C ARG A 733 17.59 -28.35 -2.29
N ASN A 734 18.41 -27.32 -2.56
CA ASN A 734 18.64 -26.20 -1.64
C ASN A 734 18.96 -26.63 -0.18
N THR A 735 19.60 -27.79 -0.01
CA THR A 735 19.72 -28.45 1.29
C THR A 735 21.16 -28.40 1.77
N THR A 736 21.34 -28.23 3.08
CA THR A 736 22.65 -28.24 3.73
C THR A 736 22.86 -29.53 4.51
N PHE A 737 23.99 -30.21 4.26
CA PHE A 737 24.48 -31.35 5.04
C PHE A 737 25.76 -30.95 5.75
N CYS A 738 25.73 -30.84 7.08
CA CYS A 738 26.92 -30.48 7.85
C CYS A 738 27.13 -31.29 9.12
N ASN A 739 28.39 -31.42 9.55
CA ASN A 739 28.77 -32.09 10.79
C ASN A 739 28.28 -33.55 10.91
N ASN A 740 27.87 -34.19 9.81
CA ASN A 740 27.36 -35.55 9.87
C ASN A 740 28.51 -36.57 9.82
N SER A 741 28.31 -37.72 10.46
CA SER A 741 29.35 -38.75 10.57
C SER A 741 28.85 -40.17 10.34
N ALA A 742 29.55 -40.93 9.51
CA ALA A 742 29.32 -42.37 9.31
C ALA A 742 30.58 -43.06 8.78
N PRO A 743 30.72 -44.39 8.85
CA PRO A 743 31.85 -45.04 8.20
C PRO A 743 31.96 -44.80 6.69
N LEU A 744 30.82 -44.72 5.99
CA LEU A 744 30.75 -44.45 4.55
C LEU A 744 29.74 -43.34 4.25
N GLY A 745 30.13 -42.32 3.50
CA GLY A 745 29.23 -41.22 3.11
C GLY A 745 28.78 -40.41 4.32
N GLY A 746 29.68 -39.66 4.95
CA GLY A 746 29.38 -38.92 6.18
C GLY A 746 28.18 -37.99 6.03
N GLY A 747 28.15 -37.19 4.96
CA GLY A 747 27.00 -36.36 4.60
C GLY A 747 25.88 -37.15 3.92
N PHE A 748 26.20 -37.83 2.82
CA PHE A 748 25.24 -38.58 2.02
C PHE A 748 25.83 -39.87 1.45
N ARG A 749 25.04 -40.94 1.46
CA ARG A 749 25.38 -42.23 0.84
C ARG A 749 24.28 -42.70 -0.11
N ARG A 750 24.69 -43.12 -1.30
CA ARG A 750 23.86 -43.90 -2.22
C ARG A 750 24.37 -45.32 -2.39
N ASP A 751 23.48 -46.28 -2.18
CA ASP A 751 23.74 -47.70 -2.36
C ASP A 751 22.56 -48.39 -3.06
N SER A 752 22.10 -47.78 -4.18
CA SER A 752 20.95 -48.27 -4.94
C SER A 752 21.23 -48.38 -6.43
N SER A 753 21.05 -49.58 -6.99
CA SER A 753 21.02 -49.81 -8.44
C SER A 753 19.68 -49.44 -9.10
N GLN A 754 18.68 -49.05 -8.31
CA GLN A 754 17.32 -48.68 -8.75
C GLN A 754 17.00 -47.23 -8.41
N GLY A 755 16.18 -46.58 -9.26
CA GLY A 755 15.73 -45.20 -9.05
C GLY A 755 16.78 -44.12 -9.34
N SER A 756 16.40 -42.86 -9.23
CA SER A 756 17.30 -41.70 -9.31
C SER A 756 17.61 -41.17 -7.92
N ALA A 757 18.74 -40.48 -7.79
CA ALA A 757 19.01 -39.65 -6.64
C ALA A 757 19.77 -38.44 -7.15
N ASP A 758 19.14 -37.27 -6.99
CA ASP A 758 19.62 -36.01 -7.53
C ASP A 758 19.88 -35.05 -6.37
N LEU A 759 21.10 -34.51 -6.30
CA LEU A 759 21.49 -33.45 -5.39
C LEU A 759 21.67 -32.18 -6.23
N SER A 760 20.87 -31.15 -5.97
CA SER A 760 21.00 -29.88 -6.69
C SER A 760 21.03 -28.70 -5.74
N PHE A 761 21.94 -27.76 -6.00
CA PHE A 761 22.09 -26.56 -5.17
C PHE A 761 22.28 -26.88 -3.67
N CYS A 762 23.00 -27.96 -3.36
CA CYS A 762 23.23 -28.40 -1.97
C CYS A 762 24.61 -27.95 -1.45
N THR A 763 24.70 -27.68 -0.15
CA THR A 763 25.97 -27.39 0.54
C THR A 763 26.32 -28.54 1.47
N ILE A 764 27.37 -29.29 1.17
CA ILE A 764 27.78 -30.52 1.85
C ILE A 764 29.18 -30.32 2.43
N VAL A 765 29.25 -29.91 3.69
CA VAL A 765 30.48 -29.43 4.33
C VAL A 765 30.69 -29.96 5.73
N GLU A 766 31.92 -30.04 6.19
CA GLU A 766 32.25 -30.42 7.59
C GLU A 766 31.75 -31.83 7.99
N ASN A 767 31.50 -32.71 7.03
CA ASN A 767 31.10 -34.09 7.30
C ASN A 767 32.32 -35.01 7.40
N THR A 768 32.22 -36.05 8.22
CA THR A 768 33.33 -36.97 8.49
C THR A 768 32.98 -38.41 8.15
N ALA A 769 33.92 -39.15 7.56
CA ALA A 769 33.81 -40.59 7.41
C ALA A 769 35.06 -41.34 7.85
N SER A 770 34.89 -42.50 8.50
CA SER A 770 36.02 -43.30 8.95
C SER A 770 36.61 -44.20 7.85
N THR A 771 35.92 -44.37 6.72
CA THR A 771 36.36 -45.22 5.61
C THR A 771 36.45 -44.45 4.29
N SER A 772 35.32 -44.01 3.71
CA SER A 772 35.30 -43.33 2.40
C SER A 772 34.18 -42.28 2.31
N GLY A 773 34.42 -41.23 1.52
CA GLY A 773 33.44 -40.23 1.15
C GLY A 773 32.94 -39.41 2.33
N GLY A 774 33.80 -38.55 2.89
CA GLY A 774 33.43 -37.68 4.03
C GLY A 774 32.15 -36.89 3.77
N GLY A 775 32.02 -36.31 2.58
CA GLY A 775 30.80 -35.64 2.12
C GLY A 775 29.84 -36.64 1.46
N ILE A 776 30.21 -37.16 0.30
CA ILE A 776 29.36 -38.06 -0.51
C ILE A 776 30.09 -39.38 -0.79
N SER A 777 29.37 -40.50 -0.71
CA SER A 777 29.82 -41.78 -1.29
C SER A 777 28.69 -42.43 -2.09
N ALA A 778 28.96 -42.87 -3.32
CA ALA A 778 28.03 -43.64 -4.13
C ALA A 778 28.70 -44.95 -4.59
N ALA A 779 28.16 -46.12 -4.21
CA ALA A 779 28.70 -47.41 -4.63
C ALA A 779 27.94 -48.07 -5.78
N LEU A 780 26.63 -47.82 -5.88
CA LEU A 780 25.73 -48.42 -6.87
C LEU A 780 24.83 -47.34 -7.47
N GLY A 781 24.60 -47.41 -8.79
CA GLY A 781 23.78 -46.46 -9.56
C GLY A 781 24.46 -45.11 -9.83
N ASP A 782 23.87 -44.31 -10.73
CA ASP A 782 24.37 -42.98 -11.10
C ASP A 782 23.80 -41.91 -10.15
N LEU A 783 24.63 -41.30 -9.29
CA LEU A 783 24.27 -40.13 -8.50
C LEU A 783 24.51 -38.84 -9.29
N THR A 784 23.46 -38.06 -9.52
CA THR A 784 23.57 -36.76 -10.19
C THR A 784 23.73 -35.68 -9.14
N ALA A 785 24.89 -35.04 -9.09
CA ALA A 785 25.09 -33.81 -8.32
C ALA A 785 25.24 -32.65 -9.29
N VAL A 786 24.48 -31.57 -9.11
CA VAL A 786 24.57 -30.36 -9.94
C VAL A 786 24.59 -29.12 -9.06
N ASN A 787 25.47 -28.19 -9.38
CA ASN A 787 25.58 -26.90 -8.71
C ASN A 787 25.71 -26.98 -7.17
N CYS A 788 26.39 -28.02 -6.67
CA CYS A 788 26.60 -28.26 -5.25
C CYS A 788 27.98 -27.78 -4.79
N ILE A 789 28.10 -27.48 -3.50
CA ILE A 789 29.37 -27.32 -2.79
C ILE A 789 29.64 -28.61 -2.00
N VAL A 790 30.73 -29.30 -2.28
CA VAL A 790 31.18 -30.50 -1.56
C VAL A 790 32.62 -30.29 -1.10
N SER A 791 32.80 -29.69 0.07
CA SER A 791 34.14 -29.36 0.58
C SER A 791 34.24 -29.40 2.09
N LEU A 792 35.44 -29.22 2.66
CA LEU A 792 35.69 -29.26 4.11
C LEU A 792 35.26 -30.58 4.77
N ASN A 793 35.15 -31.67 3.99
CA ASN A 793 34.81 -32.99 4.50
C ASN A 793 36.09 -33.82 4.73
N THR A 794 36.03 -34.79 5.64
CA THR A 794 37.20 -35.59 6.02
C THR A 794 36.95 -37.09 5.89
N ALA A 795 37.82 -37.81 5.18
CA ALA A 795 37.86 -39.28 5.14
C ALA A 795 39.28 -39.83 4.84
N PRO A 796 39.64 -41.04 5.32
CA PRO A 796 40.94 -41.66 5.03
C PRO A 796 41.18 -42.02 3.56
N ALA A 797 40.14 -42.40 2.81
CA ALA A 797 40.19 -42.64 1.37
C ALA A 797 39.16 -41.75 0.66
N VAL A 798 39.56 -41.09 -0.43
CA VAL A 798 38.74 -40.15 -1.23
C VAL A 798 38.10 -39.06 -0.36
N THR A 799 38.76 -37.91 -0.25
CA THR A 799 38.53 -36.96 0.84
C THR A 799 37.15 -36.28 0.87
N ASN A 800 36.48 -36.07 -0.28
CA ASN A 800 35.23 -35.30 -0.34
C ASN A 800 34.05 -36.03 -1.00
N ALA A 801 34.24 -36.66 -2.17
CA ALA A 801 33.16 -37.33 -2.91
C ALA A 801 33.67 -38.51 -3.75
N GLU A 802 32.92 -39.61 -3.78
CA GLU A 802 33.19 -40.80 -4.60
C GLU A 802 32.07 -41.01 -5.63
N ASN A 803 32.44 -41.24 -6.90
CA ASN A 803 31.52 -41.51 -8.03
C ASN A 803 30.46 -40.41 -8.30
N ILE A 804 30.87 -39.14 -8.26
CA ILE A 804 30.02 -38.01 -8.68
C ILE A 804 30.45 -37.46 -10.04
N SER A 805 29.48 -37.08 -10.88
CA SER A 805 29.76 -36.33 -12.11
C SER A 805 30.20 -34.91 -11.74
N ALA A 806 31.39 -34.49 -12.19
CA ALA A 806 32.00 -33.21 -11.81
C ALA A 806 31.43 -31.98 -12.55
N ILE A 807 30.31 -32.11 -13.26
CA ILE A 807 29.73 -31.01 -14.03
C ILE A 807 29.16 -29.98 -13.04
N ASP A 808 29.68 -28.76 -13.09
CA ASP A 808 29.20 -27.56 -12.39
C ASP A 808 29.19 -27.57 -10.85
N ASN A 809 29.84 -28.55 -10.20
CA ASN A 809 30.01 -28.60 -8.74
C ASN A 809 31.33 -27.97 -8.27
N PHE A 810 31.37 -27.51 -7.01
CA PHE A 810 32.61 -27.13 -6.31
C PHE A 810 33.03 -28.27 -5.39
N ILE A 811 34.11 -28.99 -5.73
CA ILE A 811 34.56 -30.19 -5.01
C ILE A 811 35.97 -29.99 -4.45
N GLY A 812 36.10 -30.02 -3.12
CA GLY A 812 37.36 -29.73 -2.42
C GLY A 812 37.78 -28.26 -2.48
N GLY A 813 38.97 -27.94 -1.93
CA GLY A 813 39.42 -26.55 -1.79
C GLY A 813 38.66 -25.76 -0.71
N ASP A 814 38.97 -24.49 -0.49
CA ASP A 814 38.21 -23.66 0.45
C ASP A 814 37.07 -22.94 -0.30
N PRO A 815 35.79 -23.23 0.01
CA PRO A 815 34.65 -22.53 -0.60
C PRO A 815 34.45 -21.11 -0.05
N GLN A 816 35.22 -20.70 0.98
CA GLN A 816 35.10 -19.40 1.66
C GLN A 816 33.69 -19.14 2.18
N LEU A 817 33.22 -20.05 3.03
CA LEU A 817 31.93 -19.96 3.69
C LEU A 817 32.06 -19.21 5.02
N GLY A 818 31.07 -18.39 5.34
CA GLY A 818 30.82 -17.93 6.71
C GLY A 818 30.26 -19.09 7.55
N PRO A 819 30.20 -18.97 8.88
CA PRO A 819 29.73 -20.06 9.73
C PRO A 819 28.21 -20.27 9.60
N LEU A 820 27.74 -21.48 9.92
CA LEU A 820 26.32 -21.81 10.00
C LEU A 820 25.63 -20.90 11.02
N ARG A 821 24.65 -20.12 10.56
CA ARG A 821 23.85 -19.24 11.40
C ARG A 821 22.53 -18.91 10.71
N ASP A 822 21.65 -18.22 11.42
CA ASP A 822 20.50 -17.58 10.80
C ASP A 822 20.99 -16.47 9.85
N ASN A 823 20.77 -16.66 8.54
CA ASN A 823 21.04 -15.67 7.50
C ASN A 823 19.75 -15.27 6.76
N GLY A 824 18.59 -15.44 7.41
CA GLY A 824 17.25 -15.35 6.83
C GLY A 824 16.68 -16.73 6.44
N GLY A 825 15.35 -16.81 6.32
CA GLY A 825 14.62 -18.06 6.05
C GLY A 825 14.41 -18.94 7.30
N PHE A 826 13.82 -20.13 7.12
CA PHE A 826 13.53 -21.04 8.25
C PHE A 826 14.76 -21.83 8.73
N VAL A 827 15.60 -22.29 7.79
CA VAL A 827 16.79 -23.10 8.12
C VAL A 827 18.06 -22.24 8.19
N PRO A 828 18.93 -22.44 9.19
CA PRO A 828 20.27 -21.86 9.17
C PRO A 828 21.05 -22.26 7.93
N THR A 829 21.88 -21.36 7.40
CA THR A 829 22.67 -21.57 6.18
C THR A 829 24.13 -21.17 6.36
N PHE A 830 25.02 -21.62 5.47
CA PHE A 830 26.38 -21.10 5.33
C PHE A 830 26.37 -20.00 4.26
N ALA A 831 26.56 -18.74 4.66
CA ALA A 831 26.65 -17.64 3.71
C ALA A 831 27.96 -17.71 2.92
N LEU A 832 27.92 -17.37 1.63
CA LEU A 832 29.14 -17.21 0.82
C LEU A 832 29.83 -15.89 1.20
N LEU A 833 31.14 -15.95 1.48
CA LEU A 833 31.93 -14.74 1.75
C LEU A 833 32.34 -14.05 0.44
N THR A 834 32.56 -12.74 0.50
CA THR A 834 33.08 -11.96 -0.65
C THR A 834 34.35 -12.60 -1.21
N GLY A 835 34.36 -12.85 -2.52
CA GLY A 835 35.46 -13.50 -3.23
C GLY A 835 35.35 -15.02 -3.33
N SER A 836 34.31 -15.63 -2.74
CA SER A 836 34.09 -17.08 -2.82
C SER A 836 34.10 -17.59 -4.26
N PRO A 837 34.78 -18.71 -4.55
CA PRO A 837 34.78 -19.33 -5.87
C PRO A 837 33.44 -19.96 -6.27
N ALA A 838 32.47 -20.01 -5.35
CA ALA A 838 31.11 -20.46 -5.63
C ALA A 838 30.17 -19.33 -6.11
N ILE A 839 30.58 -18.05 -5.96
CA ILE A 839 29.78 -16.90 -6.39
C ILE A 839 29.73 -16.81 -7.92
N ASN A 840 28.52 -16.55 -8.40
CA ASN A 840 28.06 -16.52 -9.78
C ASN A 840 28.43 -17.78 -10.57
N ALA A 841 28.80 -18.91 -9.97
CA ALA A 841 29.55 -19.94 -10.67
C ALA A 841 28.76 -20.78 -11.72
N PHE A 842 27.44 -20.56 -11.86
CA PHE A 842 26.53 -21.34 -12.69
C PHE A 842 25.63 -20.44 -13.58
N PRO A 843 25.22 -20.86 -14.79
CA PRO A 843 24.31 -20.05 -15.63
C PRO A 843 22.89 -19.93 -15.05
N SER A 844 22.34 -18.72 -14.95
CA SER A 844 21.01 -18.49 -14.33
C SER A 844 19.84 -19.09 -15.12
N SER A 845 19.98 -19.27 -16.44
CA SER A 845 18.98 -19.93 -17.29
C SER A 845 18.66 -21.38 -16.87
N SER A 846 19.51 -21.97 -16.03
CA SER A 846 19.34 -23.32 -15.46
C SER A 846 19.10 -23.29 -13.94
N ALA A 847 19.03 -22.12 -13.31
CA ALA A 847 18.79 -21.90 -11.88
C ALA A 847 17.50 -21.12 -11.66
N THR A 848 16.37 -21.82 -11.76
CA THR A 848 15.04 -21.26 -11.50
C THR A 848 14.63 -21.46 -10.04
N GLY A 849 13.80 -20.57 -9.52
CA GLY A 849 13.28 -20.65 -8.15
C GLY A 849 14.15 -19.93 -7.11
N THR A 850 14.21 -20.49 -5.91
CA THR A 850 14.78 -19.84 -4.72
C THR A 850 15.90 -20.66 -4.07
N ASP A 851 16.68 -20.01 -3.22
CA ASP A 851 17.67 -20.64 -2.35
C ASP A 851 17.05 -21.18 -1.04
N ALA A 852 17.87 -21.69 -0.13
CA ALA A 852 17.42 -22.24 1.16
C ALA A 852 16.66 -21.25 2.04
N ARG A 853 16.78 -19.95 1.77
CA ARG A 853 16.13 -18.87 2.52
C ARG A 853 14.89 -18.34 1.81
N GLN A 854 14.52 -19.01 0.71
CA GLN A 854 13.49 -18.57 -0.22
C GLN A 854 13.85 -17.26 -0.97
N ALA A 855 15.14 -16.93 -1.07
CA ALA A 855 15.62 -15.80 -1.86
C ALA A 855 15.83 -16.19 -3.35
N PRO A 856 15.49 -15.34 -4.33
CA PRO A 856 15.56 -15.70 -5.76
C PRO A 856 16.96 -16.04 -6.27
N ARG A 857 17.14 -17.17 -6.98
CA ARG A 857 18.46 -17.70 -7.38
C ARG A 857 19.26 -16.88 -8.40
N SER A 858 18.68 -15.90 -9.07
CA SER A 858 19.38 -15.15 -10.12
C SER A 858 19.52 -13.67 -9.76
N SER A 859 20.75 -13.21 -9.54
CA SER A 859 21.12 -11.79 -9.64
C SER A 859 21.71 -11.52 -11.03
N GLY A 860 20.87 -11.57 -12.08
CA GLY A 860 21.29 -11.42 -13.47
C GLY A 860 21.57 -12.75 -14.19
N ASP A 861 22.64 -12.82 -15.00
CA ASP A 861 22.90 -13.94 -15.93
C ASP A 861 23.55 -15.20 -15.27
N ARG A 862 23.84 -15.14 -13.96
CA ARG A 862 24.53 -16.20 -13.23
C ARG A 862 23.92 -16.45 -11.84
N ALA A 863 24.12 -17.64 -11.31
CA ALA A 863 23.67 -18.12 -10.01
C ALA A 863 24.83 -18.80 -9.27
N ASP A 864 24.69 -18.91 -7.95
CA ASP A 864 25.71 -19.45 -7.06
C ASP A 864 25.62 -20.97 -6.90
N ARG A 865 26.76 -21.60 -6.61
CA ARG A 865 26.80 -23.00 -6.16
C ARG A 865 26.36 -23.10 -4.72
N GLY A 866 25.64 -24.18 -4.40
CA GLY A 866 25.24 -24.53 -3.05
C GLY A 866 23.88 -23.95 -2.64
N ALA A 867 23.53 -24.12 -1.37
CA ALA A 867 22.20 -23.84 -0.83
C ALA A 867 21.91 -22.34 -0.62
N PHE A 868 22.90 -21.48 -0.80
CA PHE A 868 22.83 -20.05 -0.52
C PHE A 868 23.15 -19.23 -1.77
N GLU A 869 22.37 -18.18 -2.02
CA GLU A 869 22.63 -17.20 -3.07
C GLU A 869 23.23 -15.90 -2.48
N PHE A 870 24.42 -15.54 -2.93
CA PHE A 870 25.07 -14.27 -2.63
C PHE A 870 24.56 -13.20 -3.58
N TYR A 871 24.24 -12.03 -3.04
CA TYR A 871 24.05 -10.85 -3.88
C TYR A 871 24.93 -9.74 -3.35
N GLU A 872 25.73 -9.17 -4.25
CA GLU A 872 26.45 -7.93 -3.98
C GLU A 872 25.46 -6.82 -3.58
N GLY A 873 25.82 -6.01 -2.60
CA GLY A 873 25.10 -4.75 -2.37
C GLY A 873 25.24 -3.87 -3.61
N PRO A 874 24.30 -2.95 -3.88
CA PRO A 874 24.37 -2.10 -5.07
C PRO A 874 25.72 -1.40 -5.14
N SER A 875 26.39 -1.52 -6.29
CA SER A 875 27.56 -0.73 -6.59
C SER A 875 27.14 0.74 -6.64
N ALA A 876 28.01 1.66 -6.21
CA ALA A 876 27.70 3.10 -6.24
C ALA A 876 27.45 3.66 -7.67
N GLU A 877 27.66 2.85 -8.71
CA GLU A 877 27.47 3.22 -10.12
C GLU A 877 26.11 2.77 -10.71
N ASP A 878 25.37 1.85 -10.05
CA ASP A 878 24.10 1.30 -10.55
C ASP A 878 22.85 1.98 -9.96
N ALA A 879 23.00 3.06 -9.19
CA ALA A 879 21.86 3.87 -8.79
C ALA A 879 21.24 4.54 -10.03
N PRO A 880 19.95 4.33 -10.34
CA PRO A 880 19.31 5.00 -11.46
C PRO A 880 19.53 6.51 -11.36
N SER A 881 19.93 7.11 -12.47
CA SER A 881 20.11 8.56 -12.56
C SER A 881 18.75 9.25 -12.47
N TYR A 882 18.32 9.56 -11.24
CA TYR A 882 17.17 10.43 -11.02
C TYR A 882 17.55 11.86 -11.40
N SER A 883 17.29 12.22 -12.66
CA SER A 883 17.30 13.60 -13.13
C SER A 883 15.92 14.24 -12.93
N SER A 884 15.51 14.52 -11.68
CA SER A 884 14.66 15.67 -11.36
C SER A 884 14.39 15.84 -9.86
N TRP A 885 14.96 16.91 -9.31
CA TRP A 885 14.58 17.70 -8.12
C TRP A 885 14.45 17.04 -6.74
N ALA A 886 15.58 16.59 -6.18
CA ALA A 886 16.14 17.05 -4.88
C ALA A 886 17.37 16.19 -4.51
N ASN A 887 18.54 16.80 -4.39
CA ASN A 887 19.77 16.13 -3.95
C ASN A 887 19.61 15.53 -2.55
N LYS A 888 19.51 14.20 -2.42
CA LYS A 888 19.82 13.46 -1.19
C LYS A 888 21.13 12.70 -1.42
N LEU A 889 22.19 13.12 -0.74
CA LEU A 889 23.49 12.43 -0.72
C LEU A 889 23.30 11.02 -0.12
N PRO A 890 23.85 9.94 -0.71
CA PRO A 890 23.82 8.61 -0.11
C PRO A 890 24.73 8.57 1.13
N ILE A 891 24.17 8.24 2.29
CA ILE A 891 24.87 8.07 3.56
C ILE A 891 25.27 6.59 3.68
N GLY A 892 26.58 6.30 3.67
CA GLY A 892 27.11 4.97 3.98
C GLY A 892 27.48 4.85 5.47
N VAL A 893 26.96 3.84 6.15
CA VAL A 893 27.31 3.50 7.55
C VAL A 893 28.37 2.39 7.54
N ARG A 894 29.55 2.64 8.13
CA ARG A 894 30.48 1.59 8.56
C ARG A 894 30.50 1.55 10.08
N GLY A 895 30.00 0.48 10.67
CA GLY A 895 30.23 0.18 12.08
C GLY A 895 31.41 -0.77 12.21
N GLU A 896 32.49 -0.35 12.88
CA GLU A 896 33.43 -1.28 13.49
C GLU A 896 32.89 -1.63 14.88
N THR A 897 32.62 -2.92 15.11
CA THR A 897 32.24 -3.44 16.43
C THR A 897 33.35 -4.38 16.88
N ASP A 898 34.11 -3.97 17.89
CA ASP A 898 34.92 -4.91 18.69
C ASP A 898 33.96 -5.59 19.68
N ASP A 899 33.45 -6.77 19.32
CA ASP A 899 32.70 -7.65 20.23
C ASP A 899 33.45 -8.99 20.38
N PRO A 900 34.30 -9.14 21.43
CA PRO A 900 35.06 -10.36 21.62
C PRO A 900 34.22 -11.54 22.14
N ASN A 901 32.97 -11.34 22.57
CA ASN A 901 32.20 -12.35 23.32
C ASN A 901 30.79 -12.65 22.79
N GLY A 902 30.26 -11.89 21.82
CA GLY A 902 29.09 -12.25 21.03
C GLY A 902 27.75 -12.33 21.80
N ASP A 903 27.56 -11.53 22.86
CA ASP A 903 26.35 -11.56 23.69
C ASP A 903 25.32 -10.44 23.39
N GLY A 904 25.64 -9.48 22.51
CA GLY A 904 24.74 -8.41 22.07
C GLY A 904 24.49 -7.31 23.13
N ILE A 905 24.77 -6.05 22.75
CA ILE A 905 24.44 -4.70 23.28
C ILE A 905 24.58 -4.43 24.81
N SER A 906 24.72 -5.44 25.68
CA SER A 906 24.67 -5.25 27.13
C SER A 906 25.86 -4.47 27.70
N ASN A 907 26.97 -4.39 26.97
CA ASN A 907 28.24 -3.81 27.43
C ASN A 907 28.76 -2.65 26.56
N LEU A 908 27.88 -1.92 25.85
CA LEU A 908 28.29 -0.80 24.99
C LEU A 908 28.69 0.42 25.86
N GLU A 909 30.00 0.66 26.03
CA GLU A 909 30.51 1.83 26.78
C GLU A 909 30.46 3.14 25.95
N SER A 910 30.58 3.07 24.63
CA SER A 910 30.38 4.21 23.72
C SER A 910 30.15 3.77 22.27
N MET A 911 29.37 4.54 21.52
CA MET A 911 29.15 4.35 20.07
C MET A 911 29.39 5.68 19.36
N TYR A 912 30.25 5.69 18.35
CA TYR A 912 30.61 6.89 17.58
C TYR A 912 30.11 6.78 16.15
N PHE A 913 29.44 7.83 15.65
CA PHE A 913 29.07 7.97 14.25
C PHE A 913 29.87 9.10 13.62
N GLY A 914 30.59 8.81 12.54
CA GLY A 914 31.28 9.79 11.72
C GLY A 914 30.47 10.13 10.48
N LEU A 915 30.18 11.41 10.27
CA LEU A 915 29.65 11.92 9.00
C LEU A 915 30.83 12.43 8.17
N TYR A 916 30.98 11.91 6.95
CA TYR A 916 32.00 12.36 5.99
C TYR A 916 31.34 13.18 4.89
N ALA A 917 31.83 14.40 4.65
CA ALA A 917 31.62 15.09 3.38
C ALA A 917 32.81 14.76 2.46
N LEU A 918 32.54 14.22 1.26
CA LEU A 918 33.56 13.92 0.25
C LEU A 918 34.39 15.19 -0.04
N GLY A 919 35.66 15.19 0.37
CA GLY A 919 36.62 16.26 0.11
C GLY A 919 36.97 17.20 1.28
N SER A 920 36.47 16.98 2.50
CA SER A 920 36.87 17.75 3.70
C SER A 920 37.55 16.87 4.76
N ASN A 921 38.54 17.42 5.49
CA ASN A 921 39.23 16.76 6.60
C ASN A 921 38.50 16.95 7.97
N ASP A 922 37.29 17.52 7.97
CA ASP A 922 36.60 17.90 9.20
C ASP A 922 35.58 16.82 9.60
N VAL A 923 35.81 16.21 10.76
CA VAL A 923 34.97 15.15 11.31
C VAL A 923 33.91 15.75 12.23
N GLN A 924 32.63 15.69 11.85
CA GLN A 924 31.53 15.86 12.81
C GLN A 924 31.36 14.56 13.60
N ARG A 925 31.45 14.63 14.93
CA ARG A 925 31.34 13.47 15.82
C ARG A 925 30.01 13.51 16.54
N PHE A 926 29.22 12.46 16.36
CA PHE A 926 28.03 12.18 17.16
C PHE A 926 28.35 11.01 18.09
N GLY A 927 28.14 11.20 19.39
CA GLY A 927 28.42 10.17 20.39
C GLY A 927 27.23 9.96 21.33
N LEU A 928 26.92 8.69 21.57
CA LEU A 928 26.12 8.26 22.73
C LEU A 928 27.09 7.79 23.81
N ARG A 929 26.99 8.34 25.03
CA ARG A 929 27.78 7.91 26.19
C ARG A 929 26.89 7.67 27.41
N ARG A 930 27.32 6.81 28.34
CA ARG A 930 26.74 6.79 29.69
C ARG A 930 27.31 7.95 30.52
N SER A 931 26.46 8.66 31.24
CA SER A 931 26.89 9.62 32.27
C SER A 931 27.41 8.90 33.51
N ASP A 932 28.09 9.63 34.40
CA ASP A 932 28.50 9.13 35.72
C ASP A 932 27.31 8.72 36.62
N SER A 933 26.07 9.11 36.25
CA SER A 933 24.81 8.70 36.89
C SER A 933 24.15 7.46 36.29
N GLY A 934 24.66 6.94 35.15
CA GLY A 934 24.14 5.75 34.48
C GLY A 934 23.15 6.00 33.33
N ASP A 935 22.84 7.27 33.03
CA ASP A 935 21.92 7.67 31.96
C ASP A 935 22.60 7.67 30.59
N VAL A 936 21.85 7.44 29.50
CA VAL A 936 22.37 7.57 28.12
C VAL A 936 22.27 9.03 27.68
N VAL A 937 23.40 9.67 27.40
CA VAL A 937 23.51 11.08 27.02
C VAL A 937 23.95 11.20 25.56
N LEU A 938 23.22 12.03 24.80
CA LEU A 938 23.61 12.45 23.45
C LEU A 938 24.53 13.66 23.56
N SER A 939 25.73 13.60 22.97
CA SER A 939 26.63 14.75 22.86
C SER A 939 26.85 15.14 21.40
N TYR A 940 26.73 16.43 21.09
CA TYR A 940 27.09 16.99 19.80
C TYR A 940 28.03 18.19 19.99
N SER A 941 28.97 18.38 19.06
CA SER A 941 29.88 19.53 19.06
C SER A 941 29.87 20.18 17.69
N VAL A 942 29.55 21.48 17.62
CA VAL A 942 29.59 22.26 16.38
C VAL A 942 30.72 23.30 16.48
N PRO A 943 31.74 23.26 15.61
CA PRO A 943 32.66 24.37 15.48
C PRO A 943 32.00 25.51 14.68
N ILE A 944 31.86 26.69 15.29
CA ILE A 944 31.41 27.91 14.59
C ILE A 944 32.64 28.72 14.19
N TRP A 945 32.86 28.90 12.88
CA TRP A 945 33.80 29.89 12.35
C TRP A 945 33.04 31.16 11.96
N MET A 946 33.37 32.28 12.59
CA MET A 946 32.84 33.60 12.23
C MET A 946 33.76 34.23 11.17
N SER A 947 33.28 34.34 9.92
CA SER A 947 33.80 35.33 8.97
C SER A 947 32.64 36.13 8.38
N GLY A 948 32.53 37.40 8.79
CA GLY A 948 31.55 38.35 8.23
C GLY A 948 30.54 38.84 9.26
N THR A 949 30.38 40.16 9.32
CA THR A 949 29.45 40.88 10.18
C THR A 949 28.00 40.70 9.70
N ASP A 950 27.09 40.50 10.65
CA ASP A 950 25.62 40.43 10.55
C ASP A 950 24.98 39.13 10.06
N VAL A 951 24.74 38.20 11.00
CA VAL A 951 23.56 37.32 10.98
C VAL A 951 23.14 36.99 12.42
N SER A 952 21.94 37.40 12.85
CA SER A 952 21.31 36.90 14.06
C SER A 952 20.78 35.49 13.79
N SER A 953 21.36 34.46 14.42
CA SER A 953 20.81 33.10 14.39
C SER A 953 20.18 32.79 15.75
N SER A 954 18.87 32.50 15.73
CA SER A 954 18.12 31.99 16.87
C SER A 954 17.73 30.54 16.58
N ILE A 955 18.17 29.61 17.44
CA ILE A 955 17.80 28.19 17.41
C ILE A 955 16.51 28.04 18.22
N TRP A 956 15.47 27.44 17.62
CA TRP A 956 14.22 27.09 18.29
C TRP A 956 14.15 25.58 18.47
N VAL A 957 13.84 25.12 19.68
CA VAL A 957 13.55 23.70 19.99
C VAL A 957 12.08 23.63 20.38
N ALA A 958 11.27 22.90 19.60
CA ALA A 958 9.88 22.62 19.95
C ALA A 958 9.81 21.32 20.75
N ASP A 959 9.08 21.34 21.86
CA ASP A 959 8.80 20.18 22.71
C ASP A 959 7.38 19.71 22.37
N GLU A 960 7.23 18.49 21.84
CA GLU A 960 5.92 17.88 21.62
C GLU A 960 5.74 16.68 22.57
N LEU A 961 4.88 16.81 23.59
CA LEU A 961 4.12 15.69 24.18
C LEU A 961 2.83 16.23 24.88
N PRO A 962 1.78 15.39 25.08
CA PRO A 962 0.42 15.72 24.66
C PRO A 962 -0.57 16.07 25.79
N SER A 963 -1.71 16.65 25.35
CA SER A 963 -3.02 16.71 26.01
C SER A 963 -3.14 17.50 27.33
N THR A 964 -3.57 18.76 27.24
CA THR A 964 -4.79 19.29 27.92
C THR A 964 -4.98 20.74 27.47
N GLY A 965 -6.22 21.11 27.14
CA GLY A 965 -6.54 22.31 26.37
C GLY A 965 -6.08 23.64 26.98
N ASN A 966 -5.30 24.40 26.21
CA ASN A 966 -5.24 25.87 26.22
C ASN A 966 -4.55 26.36 24.93
N PRO A 967 -5.13 27.24 24.10
CA PRO A 967 -4.53 27.64 22.83
C PRO A 967 -3.73 28.95 22.99
N ASN A 968 -2.46 28.88 23.40
CA ASN A 968 -1.39 29.83 22.98
C ASN A 968 -0.01 29.51 23.61
N PRO A 969 1.02 29.09 22.86
CA PRO A 969 2.39 29.03 23.35
C PRO A 969 3.29 30.05 22.62
N TRP A 970 3.04 31.36 22.75
CA TRP A 970 3.90 32.40 22.15
C TRP A 970 4.25 33.53 23.12
N SER A 971 4.65 33.23 24.36
CA SER A 971 5.14 34.28 25.26
C SER A 971 6.24 33.81 26.23
N ALA A 972 7.45 33.62 25.72
CA ALA A 972 8.67 33.84 26.50
C ALA A 972 9.84 34.15 25.54
N ALA A 973 10.41 35.35 25.63
CA ALA A 973 11.64 35.71 24.93
C ALA A 973 12.85 35.07 25.66
N PRO A 974 13.84 34.50 24.95
CA PRO A 974 15.03 33.96 25.60
C PRO A 974 16.00 35.07 26.05
N PRO A 975 16.82 34.83 27.10
CA PRO A 975 17.78 35.81 27.61
C PRO A 975 18.95 36.01 26.64
N SER A 976 19.36 37.26 26.44
CA SER A 976 20.55 37.63 25.67
C SER A 976 21.82 37.30 26.47
N VAL A 977 22.72 36.48 25.93
CA VAL A 977 24.07 36.26 26.46
C VAL A 977 25.07 37.01 25.56
N GLU A 978 25.83 37.95 26.12
CA GLU A 978 26.97 38.59 25.45
C GLU A 978 28.17 37.61 25.42
N LEU A 979 28.66 37.28 24.22
CA LEU A 979 29.85 36.44 24.03
C LEU A 979 31.10 37.31 23.85
N GLY A 980 32.08 37.12 24.74
CA GLY A 980 33.38 37.77 24.69
C GLY A 980 34.55 36.80 24.51
N SER A 981 34.60 36.01 23.41
CA SER A 981 35.85 35.43 22.85
C SER A 981 35.58 34.58 21.59
N THR A 982 36.57 34.51 20.69
CA THR A 982 36.50 33.95 19.32
C THR A 982 36.57 32.42 19.20
N THR A 983 36.26 31.66 20.26
CA THR A 983 36.02 30.21 20.20
C THR A 983 35.22 29.83 21.43
N ALA A 984 34.04 29.23 21.25
CA ALA A 984 33.28 28.64 22.34
C ALA A 984 32.65 27.33 21.84
N ASN A 985 32.91 26.24 22.54
CA ASN A 985 32.10 25.02 22.44
C ASN A 985 30.86 25.26 23.32
N ILE A 986 29.67 25.05 22.76
CA ILE A 986 28.42 25.10 23.51
C ILE A 986 27.93 23.66 23.63
N ASP A 987 28.05 23.09 24.83
CA ASP A 987 27.51 21.77 25.16
C ASP A 987 26.05 21.92 25.59
N TYR A 988 25.14 21.18 24.96
CA TYR A 988 23.74 21.07 25.37
C TYR A 988 23.49 19.66 25.94
N GLU A 989 22.98 19.59 27.16
CA GLU A 989 22.59 18.34 27.81
C GLU A 989 21.06 18.20 27.81
N LEU A 990 20.55 17.16 27.13
CA LEU A 990 19.15 16.74 27.23
C LEU A 990 19.11 15.43 28.03
N ALA A 991 18.59 15.49 29.27
CA ALA A 991 18.42 14.32 30.12
C ALA A 991 17.06 13.66 29.84
N LEU A 992 17.05 12.39 29.42
CA LEU A 992 15.83 11.59 29.26
C LEU A 992 15.70 10.59 30.42
N PRO A 993 14.57 10.52 31.14
CA PRO A 993 14.35 9.51 32.17
C PRO A 993 14.27 8.10 31.58
N VAL A 994 14.97 7.15 32.20
CA VAL A 994 15.12 5.75 31.74
C VAL A 994 13.79 4.99 31.57
N ASP A 995 12.73 5.44 32.25
CA ASP A 995 11.44 4.75 32.26
C ASP A 995 10.51 5.16 31.10
N ALA A 996 10.94 6.07 30.21
CA ALA A 996 10.13 6.62 29.12
C ALA A 996 10.68 6.33 27.72
N ILE A 997 11.56 5.34 27.55
CA ILE A 997 12.12 4.96 26.24
C ILE A 997 11.33 3.77 25.65
N PRO A 998 10.29 3.96 24.83
CA PRO A 998 9.87 2.91 23.90
C PRO A 998 11.05 2.62 22.95
N ARG A 999 11.22 1.35 22.53
CA ARG A 999 12.28 0.85 21.62
C ARG A 999 12.27 1.48 20.21
N LYS A 1000 12.33 2.81 20.09
CA LYS A 1000 12.37 3.57 18.85
C LYS A 1000 13.50 4.59 18.91
N ILE A 1001 14.36 4.55 17.90
CA ILE A 1001 15.29 5.63 17.58
C ILE A 1001 14.43 6.85 17.21
N ALA A 1002 14.69 7.99 17.86
CA ALA A 1002 14.03 9.26 17.58
C ALA A 1002 14.23 9.64 16.10
N THR A 1003 13.12 9.92 15.40
CA THR A 1003 13.15 10.45 14.03
C THR A 1003 13.39 11.96 14.10
N PHE A 1004 14.53 12.43 13.59
CA PHE A 1004 14.81 13.87 13.45
C PHE A 1004 14.22 14.38 12.13
N ARG A 1005 13.32 15.37 12.18
CA ARG A 1005 12.90 16.16 11.01
C ARG A 1005 13.62 17.50 11.03
N PHE A 1006 14.34 17.84 9.95
CA PHE A 1006 14.79 19.20 9.70
C PHE A 1006 13.79 19.85 8.74
N SER A 1007 13.10 20.89 9.20
CA SER A 1007 12.38 21.83 8.32
C SER A 1007 13.38 22.87 7.83
N THR A 1008 13.44 23.07 6.51
CA THR A 1008 14.03 24.27 5.93
C THR A 1008 12.94 25.04 5.22
N ASP A 1009 12.06 25.68 5.99
CA ASP A 1009 11.08 26.64 5.48
C ASP A 1009 11.17 27.96 6.26
N VAL A 1010 12.05 28.87 5.83
CA VAL A 1010 11.91 30.34 5.94
C VAL A 1010 12.72 30.91 4.74
N PRO A 1011 12.19 31.87 3.96
CA PRO A 1011 12.32 31.94 2.49
C PRO A 1011 13.72 32.16 1.91
#